data_AF-A0A1H5FDC3-F1
#
_entry.id   AF-A0A1H5FDC3-F1
#
_cell.length_a   1.000
_cell.length_b   1.000
_cell.length_c   1.000
_cell.angle_alpha   90.00
_cell.angle_beta   90.00
_cell.angle_gamma   90.00
#
_symmetry.space_group_name_H-M   'P 1'
#
loop_
_entity.id
_entity.type
_entity.pdbx_description
1 polymer ?
#
loop_
_entity_poly.entity_id
_entity_poly.type
_entity_poly.pdbx_seq_one_letter_code
_entity_poly.pdbx_strand_id
1 'polypeptide(L)'
;MKHKYFKSLVVTGALIGLSFQAQLQAQNKGEAEKIRSKYDLTKLNVMKQNFQENASNEKQQALRLAKKNGWKTQFTTKDGSMVELQRVVDGKPIYYTTFNVDAAKSTRTNHLHSGGTLGLNVMGQGMTAHVWDGGLARTTHQEYDGAGGNNRFSIGDGTTTKNFHAAHVTGTIIASGVQANAKGMAPHAKAVGYDWNSDKAEATTAAANGMLISNHSYGYRVRNPNTGQVLLPQHYFGGYITESRAWDEIMFNAPNYLMVVAAGNDGNDNTANNNPTGGSGFDKLTGHSTSKNNLVVANAQDANVDASGNLVSVSINSSSSEGPTDDFRIKPDITGNGTGVYSTYESSDTAYNSITGTSMASPNVTGSLLLLQQHNNNTHSSYMRAATLKGLALHTADDAGASGPDAVFGWGLLNTKKAAQVITQKGNQSKIEELTLTSGQTYTITVDSDGTNPLLASISWTDRPGTANTTVNSTTPVLVNDLDLRVTKGGTTNLPYELTGATTNAKRDNNVDPFERVDVSGASGTYTITVTHKGSLTGGSQNYSLIVTGITGTPVVCNATVPTGVSTSGVSATGATVNWTAVSGATYDVRYRQVGTSSWTTSAVSGTTKALSGLSASTQYEAQVRSKCSSGNSNYSASVNFTTTAVQINYCASSGNTSYATGVTRVVFGSIDKADGPAKNVGYENFTNLSTTVSQSSSVNLTVSVNTDGNYRVDAIAWIDWNQDGDFADSGETYDLGNISNVSNGALPTKAVAVPANAKVGATRMRVSARYNANPTSCQTNFDGEVEDYTVNVQGAVADTQAPSAPSSLVAASIAQTTLTLNWTASTDNVGVTGYDVFRGSTKIGSTTTATSYNVTGLTANTAYSFTVKAKDAAGNVSSSSNTASVTTLGTVVSYCDSKGTRVTYEWIDYVSFGGMTNTTGANGGYGDFTSKVATVTQGSTNQLVVSAGFRSTAYNEYFVIWIDYNGDGDFTDSGEQVTSGNSTSSGNRTANITIPGNAKLGQTRMRVSMKYNSAPTSCEANIGDGEVEDYTVNITASSASLTTFSDVTVTGEPFSNQNVLDLMAYPNPATNFVQVKFASKAENMTYRIVNTIGSVVKSGQMKSRNLDVSNLNSGIYMLEVNDGQKSLKTKIVKK
;
A
#
# COMPACT_ATOMS: atom_id res chain seq x y z
N MET A 1 48.77 -23.40 59.65
CA MET A 1 50.10 -22.81 59.35
C MET A 1 50.21 -22.56 57.84
N LYS A 2 51.25 -21.81 57.42
CA LYS A 2 51.94 -21.69 56.10
C LYS A 2 51.53 -22.72 55.01
N HIS A 3 51.49 -22.42 53.71
CA HIS A 3 52.34 -21.57 52.84
C HIS A 3 51.49 -20.77 51.80
N LYS A 4 51.85 -19.57 51.30
CA LYS A 4 52.80 -19.23 50.19
C LYS A 4 52.62 -20.12 48.93
N TYR A 5 52.56 -19.62 47.69
CA TYR A 5 53.39 -18.61 46.97
C TYR A 5 52.59 -17.95 45.79
N PHE A 6 53.01 -16.92 45.02
CA PHE A 6 53.93 -15.75 45.17
C PHE A 6 54.01 -14.93 43.84
N LYS A 7 53.83 -13.59 43.88
CA LYS A 7 54.04 -12.59 42.76
C LYS A 7 53.04 -12.65 41.58
N SER A 8 52.88 -11.65 40.71
CA SER A 8 53.59 -10.37 40.39
C SER A 8 52.56 -9.36 39.80
N LEU A 9 52.75 -8.04 39.64
CA LEU A 9 53.60 -6.98 40.24
C LEU A 9 53.10 -5.60 39.68
N VAL A 10 53.38 -4.46 40.33
CA VAL A 10 53.02 -3.10 39.84
C VAL A 10 54.17 -2.11 40.07
N VAL A 11 54.52 -1.31 39.04
CA VAL A 11 55.23 -0.01 39.09
C VAL A 11 54.71 0.79 37.87
N THR A 12 53.87 1.83 37.96
CA THR A 12 54.05 3.19 38.54
C THR A 12 54.85 4.14 37.64
N GLY A 13 54.19 5.19 37.16
CA GLY A 13 54.78 6.33 36.46
C GLY A 13 53.69 7.37 36.19
N ALA A 14 53.84 8.59 36.72
CA ALA A 14 52.79 9.62 36.69
C ALA A 14 53.41 10.99 36.37
N LEU A 15 52.65 11.87 35.70
CA LEU A 15 52.63 13.32 36.01
C LEU A 15 51.43 14.04 35.34
N ILE A 16 50.57 14.63 36.19
CA ILE A 16 49.89 15.95 36.08
C ILE A 16 49.35 16.44 34.70
N GLY A 17 48.06 16.80 34.66
CA GLY A 17 47.57 17.88 33.76
C GLY A 17 46.07 17.91 33.43
N LEU A 18 45.34 18.90 33.99
CA LEU A 18 44.08 19.47 33.47
C LEU A 18 42.93 18.51 33.06
N SER A 19 42.07 18.14 34.02
CA SER A 19 40.72 17.63 33.74
C SER A 19 39.67 18.74 33.87
N PHE A 20 39.11 19.20 32.75
CA PHE A 20 37.89 20.02 32.77
C PHE A 20 36.67 19.17 33.19
N GLN A 21 35.65 19.82 33.77
CA GLN A 21 34.44 19.12 34.23
C GLN A 21 33.59 18.64 33.04
N ALA A 22 33.07 17.42 33.15
CA ALA A 22 31.96 16.93 32.32
C ALA A 22 30.90 16.29 33.24
N GLN A 23 29.80 17.01 33.50
CA GLN A 23 28.62 16.43 34.13
C GLN A 23 27.86 15.61 33.08
N LEU A 24 28.07 14.30 33.08
CA LEU A 24 27.27 13.36 32.28
C LEU A 24 26.04 12.90 33.09
N GLN A 25 24.87 13.01 32.48
CA GLN A 25 23.61 12.57 33.06
C GLN A 25 23.36 11.06 32.84
N ALA A 26 22.42 10.50 33.62
CA ALA A 26 21.71 9.23 33.43
C ALA A 26 22.54 7.95 33.10
N GLN A 27 22.41 6.97 34.00
CA GLN A 27 22.95 5.58 34.01
C GLN A 27 22.97 4.84 32.64
N ASN A 28 23.79 3.79 32.42
CA ASN A 28 23.94 2.59 33.27
C ASN A 28 25.10 1.67 32.79
N LYS A 29 25.38 0.60 33.56
CA LYS A 29 25.72 -0.81 33.17
C LYS A 29 26.76 -1.48 34.09
N GLY A 30 26.63 -2.80 34.27
CA GLY A 30 27.32 -3.57 35.32
C GLY A 30 26.93 -3.16 36.75
N GLU A 31 25.81 -2.48 36.98
CA GLU A 31 24.46 -3.07 37.12
C GLU A 31 24.17 -3.76 38.46
N ALA A 32 22.92 -3.61 38.87
CA ALA A 32 22.29 -4.01 40.12
C ALA A 32 22.54 -5.46 40.59
N GLU A 33 23.04 -6.34 39.73
CA GLU A 33 23.43 -7.71 40.08
C GLU A 33 24.52 -7.74 41.16
N LYS A 34 25.50 -6.83 41.06
CA LYS A 34 26.61 -6.67 42.01
C LYS A 34 26.19 -6.05 43.35
N ILE A 35 24.92 -5.65 43.45
CA ILE A 35 24.25 -5.07 44.62
C ILE A 35 23.32 -6.12 45.24
N ARG A 36 22.50 -6.82 44.43
CA ARG A 36 21.66 -7.98 44.82
C ARG A 36 22.46 -9.05 45.59
N SER A 37 23.72 -9.28 45.23
CA SER A 37 24.60 -10.27 45.87
C SER A 37 25.02 -9.93 47.32
N LYS A 38 24.62 -8.79 47.86
CA LYS A 38 24.90 -8.37 49.25
C LYS A 38 23.68 -8.35 50.17
N TYR A 39 22.52 -8.82 49.70
CA TYR A 39 21.25 -8.68 50.41
C TYR A 39 20.84 -9.94 51.16
N ASP A 40 20.38 -9.76 52.40
CA ASP A 40 19.72 -10.80 53.20
C ASP A 40 18.30 -11.03 52.68
N LEU A 41 18.21 -11.83 51.61
CA LEU A 41 16.95 -12.22 50.97
C LEU A 41 16.04 -13.04 51.91
N THR A 42 16.60 -13.67 52.95
CA THR A 42 15.81 -14.36 53.97
C THR A 42 15.06 -13.35 54.83
N LYS A 43 15.76 -12.34 55.36
CA LYS A 43 15.15 -11.25 56.14
C LYS A 43 14.14 -10.43 55.34
N LEU A 44 14.39 -10.22 54.05
CA LEU A 44 13.43 -9.56 53.14
C LEU A 44 12.15 -10.40 52.93
N ASN A 45 12.25 -11.73 52.83
CA ASN A 45 11.07 -12.60 52.75
C ASN A 45 10.29 -12.68 54.08
N VAL A 46 10.98 -12.67 55.23
CA VAL A 46 10.31 -12.57 56.55
C VAL A 46 9.58 -11.23 56.69
N MET A 47 10.19 -10.11 56.28
CA MET A 47 9.53 -8.81 56.23
C MET A 47 8.28 -8.82 55.34
N LYS A 48 8.37 -9.44 54.15
CA LYS A 48 7.22 -9.61 53.25
C LYS A 48 6.05 -10.32 53.93
N GLN A 49 6.29 -11.45 54.61
CA GLN A 49 5.22 -12.17 55.31
C GLN A 49 4.60 -11.32 56.43
N ASN A 50 5.42 -10.70 57.29
CA ASN A 50 4.93 -9.84 58.37
C ASN A 50 4.06 -8.67 57.85
N PHE A 51 4.40 -8.07 56.70
CA PHE A 51 3.58 -7.01 56.11
C PHE A 51 2.25 -7.52 55.54
N GLN A 52 2.23 -8.71 54.92
CA GLN A 52 0.99 -9.31 54.40
C GLN A 52 0.03 -9.75 55.54
N GLU A 53 0.58 -10.24 56.64
CA GLU A 53 -0.18 -10.66 57.82
C GLU A 53 -0.75 -9.46 58.60
N ASN A 54 0.05 -8.41 58.82
CA ASN A 54 -0.42 -7.17 59.44
C ASN A 54 -1.54 -6.49 58.64
N ALA A 55 -1.38 -6.35 57.31
CA ALA A 55 -2.41 -5.74 56.46
C ALA A 55 -3.75 -6.52 56.50
N SER A 56 -3.69 -7.85 56.57
CA SER A 56 -4.87 -8.71 56.69
C SER A 56 -5.56 -8.54 58.05
N ASN A 57 -4.78 -8.45 59.13
CA ASN A 57 -5.27 -8.24 60.49
C ASN A 57 -5.92 -6.85 60.67
N GLU A 58 -5.31 -5.77 60.16
CA GLU A 58 -5.89 -4.42 60.17
C GLU A 58 -7.23 -4.38 59.42
N LYS A 59 -7.32 -4.96 58.23
CA LYS A 59 -8.58 -5.01 57.44
C LYS A 59 -9.67 -5.81 58.17
N GLN A 60 -9.34 -6.96 58.77
CA GLN A 60 -10.32 -7.72 59.56
C GLN A 60 -10.72 -7.03 60.88
N GLN A 61 -9.84 -6.25 61.50
CA GLN A 61 -10.18 -5.42 62.66
C GLN A 61 -11.11 -4.28 62.25
N ALA A 62 -10.86 -3.63 61.11
CA ALA A 62 -11.69 -2.57 60.56
C ALA A 62 -13.10 -3.05 60.20
N LEU A 63 -13.24 -4.20 59.53
CA LEU A 63 -14.54 -4.80 59.21
C LEU A 63 -15.35 -5.17 60.48
N ARG A 64 -14.69 -5.67 61.53
CA ARG A 64 -15.33 -5.94 62.83
C ARG A 64 -15.79 -4.66 63.53
N LEU A 65 -14.97 -3.61 63.53
CA LEU A 65 -15.33 -2.31 64.11
C LEU A 65 -16.41 -1.59 63.31
N ALA A 66 -16.44 -1.75 61.98
CA ALA A 66 -17.50 -1.22 61.13
C ALA A 66 -18.86 -1.83 61.49
N LYS A 67 -18.93 -3.16 61.60
CA LYS A 67 -20.14 -3.88 62.03
C LYS A 67 -20.58 -3.50 63.46
N LYS A 68 -19.64 -3.16 64.35
CA LYS A 68 -19.94 -2.70 65.72
C LYS A 68 -20.45 -1.26 65.77
N ASN A 69 -19.88 -0.37 64.95
CA ASN A 69 -20.09 1.08 65.02
C ASN A 69 -21.04 1.64 63.95
N GLY A 70 -21.69 0.78 63.16
CA GLY A 70 -22.63 1.17 62.10
C GLY A 70 -21.98 1.81 60.86
N TRP A 71 -20.67 1.65 60.67
CA TRP A 71 -19.96 2.23 59.53
C TRP A 71 -20.19 1.40 58.26
N LYS A 72 -20.52 2.07 57.15
CA LYS A 72 -20.64 1.43 55.83
C LYS A 72 -19.27 0.97 55.38
N THR A 73 -19.11 -0.29 54.97
CA THR A 73 -17.81 -0.82 54.51
C THR A 73 -17.45 -0.34 53.11
N GLN A 74 -18.46 -0.14 52.25
CA GLN A 74 -18.38 0.51 50.94
C GLN A 74 -19.62 1.40 50.76
N PHE A 75 -19.48 2.54 50.06
CA PHE A 75 -20.60 3.35 49.57
C PHE A 75 -20.17 4.29 48.44
N THR A 76 -21.12 4.72 47.62
CA THR A 76 -20.92 5.82 46.66
C THR A 76 -21.42 7.13 47.29
N THR A 77 -20.70 8.22 47.07
CA THR A 77 -21.10 9.58 47.47
C THR A 77 -22.02 10.22 46.42
N LYS A 78 -22.60 11.39 46.71
CA LYS A 78 -23.61 12.03 45.84
C LYS A 78 -23.04 12.53 44.50
N ASP A 79 -21.73 12.69 44.42
CA ASP A 79 -20.95 13.04 43.21
C ASP A 79 -20.52 11.81 42.37
N GLY A 80 -20.81 10.59 42.82
CA GLY A 80 -20.41 9.35 42.13
C GLY A 80 -19.08 8.75 42.58
N SER A 81 -18.32 9.40 43.47
CA SER A 81 -17.06 8.85 44.00
C SER A 81 -17.31 7.61 44.86
N MET A 82 -16.53 6.55 44.61
CA MET A 82 -16.61 5.28 45.36
C MET A 82 -15.70 5.33 46.59
N VAL A 83 -16.26 5.00 47.75
CA VAL A 83 -15.62 5.12 49.05
C VAL A 83 -15.60 3.77 49.77
N GLU A 84 -14.41 3.28 50.13
CA GLU A 84 -14.22 2.00 50.84
C GLU A 84 -13.43 2.16 52.14
N LEU A 85 -13.88 1.49 53.20
CA LEU A 85 -13.21 1.42 54.49
C LEU A 85 -11.98 0.49 54.43
N GLN A 86 -10.80 1.02 54.73
CA GLN A 86 -9.55 0.26 54.69
C GLN A 86 -9.05 -0.14 56.08
N ARG A 87 -8.98 0.80 57.02
CA ARG A 87 -8.49 0.56 58.39
C ARG A 87 -9.18 1.47 59.42
N VAL A 88 -8.84 1.31 60.70
CA VAL A 88 -9.36 2.15 61.80
C VAL A 88 -8.19 2.59 62.66
N VAL A 89 -8.08 3.88 62.94
CA VAL A 89 -6.99 4.51 63.72
C VAL A 89 -7.61 5.42 64.76
N ASP A 90 -7.18 5.33 66.02
CA ASP A 90 -7.68 6.13 67.15
C ASP A 90 -9.22 6.18 67.28
N GLY A 91 -9.85 5.03 67.01
CA GLY A 91 -11.32 4.88 67.03
C GLY A 91 -12.05 5.49 65.83
N LYS A 92 -11.33 6.05 64.84
CA LYS A 92 -11.89 6.70 63.64
C LYS A 92 -11.71 5.82 62.39
N PRO A 93 -12.74 5.70 61.52
CA PRO A 93 -12.65 4.92 60.28
C PRO A 93 -11.81 5.65 59.23
N ILE A 94 -10.91 4.93 58.57
CA ILE A 94 -10.07 5.44 57.48
C ILE A 94 -10.57 4.88 56.15
N TYR A 95 -11.16 5.76 55.35
CA TYR A 95 -11.69 5.48 54.02
C TYR A 95 -10.75 5.98 52.91
N TYR A 96 -10.83 5.39 51.72
CA TYR A 96 -10.27 5.94 50.48
C TYR A 96 -11.38 6.56 49.62
N THR A 97 -11.06 7.55 48.78
CA THR A 97 -11.99 8.29 47.88
C THR A 97 -11.23 8.85 46.66
N THR A 98 -11.90 9.56 45.74
CA THR A 98 -11.34 10.18 44.52
C THR A 98 -11.16 11.71 44.62
N PHE A 99 -10.42 12.29 43.66
CA PHE A 99 -9.51 13.44 43.87
C PHE A 99 -9.51 14.46 42.68
N ASN A 100 -8.34 14.95 42.19
CA ASN A 100 -8.22 15.84 40.99
C ASN A 100 -8.52 15.09 39.68
N VAL A 101 -9.57 14.28 39.72
CA VAL A 101 -9.70 13.09 38.88
C VAL A 101 -10.30 13.44 37.55
N ASP A 102 -11.18 14.42 37.43
CA ASP A 102 -11.96 14.60 36.20
C ASP A 102 -11.10 15.07 35.03
N ALA A 103 -10.12 15.96 35.26
CA ALA A 103 -9.08 16.27 34.27
C ALA A 103 -8.18 15.05 33.94
N ALA A 104 -7.74 14.29 34.96
CA ALA A 104 -6.90 13.11 34.78
C ALA A 104 -7.62 11.90 34.15
N LYS A 105 -8.94 11.84 34.31
CA LYS A 105 -9.87 10.81 33.83
C LYS A 105 -10.33 11.14 32.41
N SER A 106 -10.56 12.41 32.10
CA SER A 106 -10.88 12.88 30.74
C SER A 106 -9.76 12.50 29.76
N THR A 107 -8.49 12.71 30.17
CA THR A 107 -7.31 12.31 29.40
C THR A 107 -6.83 10.88 29.65
N ARG A 108 -7.49 10.13 30.56
CA ARG A 108 -7.17 8.76 30.99
C ARG A 108 -5.77 8.56 31.59
N THR A 109 -5.13 9.64 32.01
CA THR A 109 -3.83 9.69 32.68
C THR A 109 -3.84 8.89 33.99
N ASN A 110 -4.98 8.90 34.70
CA ASN A 110 -5.23 8.08 35.89
C ASN A 110 -5.03 6.56 35.66
N HIS A 111 -5.14 6.04 34.43
CA HIS A 111 -4.92 4.62 34.14
C HIS A 111 -3.42 4.23 34.08
N LEU A 112 -2.51 5.20 33.92
CA LEU A 112 -1.05 5.00 33.91
C LEU A 112 -0.44 5.04 35.33
N HIS A 113 -1.08 5.79 36.23
CA HIS A 113 -0.65 6.03 37.61
C HIS A 113 -0.51 4.73 38.41
N SER A 114 0.16 4.82 39.57
CA SER A 114 0.22 3.71 40.53
C SER A 114 -1.18 3.28 40.96
N GLY A 115 -1.51 1.99 40.76
CA GLY A 115 -2.86 1.45 40.97
C GLY A 115 -3.86 1.69 39.83
N GLY A 116 -3.47 2.39 38.76
CA GLY A 116 -4.27 2.56 37.54
C GLY A 116 -4.40 1.27 36.73
N THR A 117 -5.43 1.17 35.87
CA THR A 117 -5.82 -0.10 35.22
C THR A 117 -4.80 -0.68 34.23
N LEU A 118 -3.73 0.06 33.87
CA LEU A 118 -2.64 -0.49 33.06
C LEU A 118 -1.50 -1.09 33.90
N GLY A 119 -1.49 -0.87 35.23
CA GLY A 119 -0.48 -1.41 36.15
C GLY A 119 0.94 -0.82 36.00
N LEU A 120 1.11 0.24 35.21
CA LEU A 120 2.43 0.75 34.78
C LEU A 120 3.19 1.51 35.89
N ASN A 121 2.49 2.07 36.88
CA ASN A 121 3.05 2.86 37.99
C ASN A 121 3.87 4.11 37.53
N VAL A 122 3.50 4.64 36.37
CA VAL A 122 4.12 5.79 35.71
C VAL A 122 3.54 7.08 36.31
N MET A 123 4.39 7.90 36.92
CA MET A 123 4.00 9.05 37.75
C MET A 123 4.87 10.30 37.51
N GLY A 124 5.80 10.26 36.54
CA GLY A 124 6.74 11.34 36.23
C GLY A 124 8.15 11.13 36.81
N GLN A 125 8.47 9.95 37.36
CA GLN A 125 9.76 9.68 37.99
C GLN A 125 10.91 9.89 36.99
N GLY A 126 11.86 10.79 37.33
CA GLY A 126 12.99 11.13 36.47
C GLY A 126 12.70 12.17 35.38
N MET A 127 11.45 12.62 35.26
CA MET A 127 11.01 13.57 34.23
C MET A 127 11.02 15.03 34.75
N THR A 128 11.16 15.99 33.82
CA THR A 128 11.09 17.43 34.11
C THR A 128 10.26 18.13 33.05
N ALA A 129 9.25 18.90 33.47
CA ALA A 129 8.51 19.83 32.62
C ALA A 129 9.10 21.24 32.71
N HIS A 130 8.96 22.04 31.66
CA HIS A 130 9.28 23.47 31.68
C HIS A 130 8.00 24.28 31.46
N VAL A 131 7.84 25.40 32.16
CA VAL A 131 6.58 26.18 32.17
C VAL A 131 6.90 27.66 31.99
N TRP A 132 6.39 28.24 30.91
CA TRP A 132 6.41 29.69 30.67
C TRP A 132 5.01 30.28 30.90
N ASP A 133 4.92 31.32 31.72
CA ASP A 133 3.67 31.93 32.17
C ASP A 133 3.88 33.42 32.54
N GLY A 134 2.88 34.09 33.11
CA GLY A 134 2.96 35.51 33.51
C GLY A 134 3.74 35.77 34.80
N GLY A 135 4.71 34.91 35.14
CA GLY A 135 5.41 34.87 36.42
C GLY A 135 5.61 33.42 36.90
N LEU A 136 5.93 33.26 38.18
CA LEU A 136 6.31 31.99 38.77
C LEU A 136 5.24 31.38 39.66
N ALA A 137 5.22 30.05 39.71
CA ALA A 137 4.66 29.32 40.84
C ALA A 137 5.45 29.64 42.13
N ARG A 138 4.74 29.62 43.26
CA ARG A 138 5.36 29.75 44.58
C ARG A 138 6.23 28.53 44.90
N THR A 139 7.55 28.71 44.93
CA THR A 139 8.51 27.65 45.28
C THR A 139 8.19 26.93 46.59
N THR A 140 7.71 27.64 47.61
CA THR A 140 7.40 27.09 48.94
C THR A 140 6.03 26.40 49.05
N HIS A 141 5.29 26.21 47.95
CA HIS A 141 3.97 25.58 48.01
C HIS A 141 4.09 24.07 48.33
N GLN A 142 3.32 23.60 49.32
CA GLN A 142 3.44 22.25 49.91
C GLN A 142 3.34 21.09 48.91
N GLU A 143 2.68 21.31 47.77
CA GLU A 143 2.57 20.34 46.68
C GLU A 143 3.87 20.09 45.91
N TYR A 144 4.83 21.01 45.94
CA TYR A 144 6.10 20.88 45.21
C TYR A 144 7.15 20.12 46.03
N ASP A 145 7.07 20.19 47.36
CA ASP A 145 7.60 19.13 48.21
C ASP A 145 6.80 17.83 47.99
N GLY A 146 7.44 16.67 48.16
CA GLY A 146 6.76 15.40 47.89
C GLY A 146 7.61 14.14 47.94
N ALA A 147 6.97 13.02 47.64
CA ALA A 147 7.56 11.68 47.66
C ALA A 147 8.59 11.49 46.52
N GLY A 148 9.79 12.03 46.73
CA GLY A 148 10.91 11.97 45.79
C GLY A 148 12.13 12.81 46.20
N GLY A 149 11.94 13.80 47.09
CA GLY A 149 13.01 14.64 47.63
C GLY A 149 12.52 16.05 48.00
N ASN A 150 13.45 16.89 48.44
CA ASN A 150 13.21 18.32 48.65
C ASN A 150 12.72 18.98 47.35
N ASN A 151 11.78 19.93 47.47
CA ASN A 151 11.26 20.83 46.45
C ASN A 151 11.55 20.51 44.97
N ARG A 152 10.53 20.04 44.27
CA ARG A 152 10.59 19.63 42.87
C ARG A 152 10.34 20.76 41.87
N PHE A 153 9.98 21.96 42.34
CA PHE A 153 9.88 23.16 41.51
C PHE A 153 11.15 24.01 41.62
N SER A 154 11.56 24.59 40.50
CA SER A 154 12.75 25.43 40.38
C SER A 154 12.49 26.61 39.45
N ILE A 155 13.24 27.69 39.64
CA ILE A 155 13.19 28.88 38.79
C ILE A 155 14.27 28.74 37.72
N GLY A 156 13.92 28.95 36.45
CA GLY A 156 14.83 28.81 35.31
C GLY A 156 15.45 30.12 34.84
N ASP A 157 14.91 31.26 35.28
CA ASP A 157 15.32 32.62 34.95
C ASP A 157 15.84 33.38 36.20
N GLY A 158 15.89 34.71 36.12
CA GLY A 158 16.20 35.60 37.26
C GLY A 158 14.98 36.22 37.94
N THR A 159 13.76 35.81 37.60
CA THR A 159 12.52 36.48 38.07
C THR A 159 12.14 36.03 39.47
N THR A 160 11.34 36.85 40.15
CA THR A 160 10.80 36.55 41.50
C THR A 160 9.30 36.84 41.62
N THR A 161 8.69 37.32 40.54
CA THR A 161 7.27 37.69 40.45
C THR A 161 6.39 36.45 40.53
N LYS A 162 5.70 36.25 41.66
CA LYS A 162 4.75 35.14 41.82
C LYS A 162 3.45 35.44 41.08
N ASN A 163 2.87 34.46 40.41
CA ASN A 163 1.60 34.59 39.69
C ASN A 163 0.66 33.42 40.01
N PHE A 164 -0.63 33.71 40.24
CA PHE A 164 -1.67 32.73 40.53
C PHE A 164 -1.87 31.73 39.40
N HIS A 165 -1.75 32.20 38.16
CA HIS A 165 -1.94 31.43 36.94
C HIS A 165 -0.78 30.44 36.75
N ALA A 166 0.46 30.94 36.82
CA ALA A 166 1.67 30.13 36.82
C ALA A 166 1.70 29.06 37.92
N ALA A 167 1.21 29.40 39.13
CA ALA A 167 1.04 28.43 40.21
C ALA A 167 0.06 27.32 39.79
N HIS A 168 -1.14 27.68 39.35
CA HIS A 168 -2.19 26.74 38.94
C HIS A 168 -1.74 25.81 37.81
N VAL A 169 -1.13 26.36 36.76
CA VAL A 169 -0.54 25.63 35.63
C VAL A 169 0.51 24.63 36.10
N THR A 170 1.45 25.07 36.95
CA THR A 170 2.51 24.22 37.50
C THR A 170 1.95 23.07 38.36
N GLY A 171 0.94 23.36 39.19
CA GLY A 171 0.26 22.35 40.00
C GLY A 171 -0.43 21.28 39.15
N THR A 172 -1.13 21.66 38.08
CA THR A 172 -1.83 20.74 37.19
C THR A 172 -0.87 19.74 36.53
N ILE A 173 0.39 20.15 36.28
CA ILE A 173 1.44 19.22 35.84
C ILE A 173 1.98 18.40 37.02
N ILE A 174 2.52 19.02 38.07
CA ILE A 174 3.43 18.33 39.02
C ILE A 174 2.99 18.20 40.48
N ALA A 175 1.83 18.70 40.92
CA ALA A 175 1.44 18.65 42.33
C ALA A 175 1.43 17.19 42.87
N SER A 176 2.08 16.95 44.03
CA SER A 176 2.30 15.61 44.55
C SER A 176 1.01 14.92 45.04
N GLY A 177 -0.02 15.70 45.36
CA GLY A 177 -1.31 15.28 45.91
C GLY A 177 -1.39 15.36 47.43
N VAL A 178 -0.73 16.35 48.06
CA VAL A 178 -0.88 16.64 49.51
C VAL A 178 -2.33 16.99 49.81
N GLN A 179 -2.88 17.96 49.08
CA GLN A 179 -4.29 18.09 48.82
C GLN A 179 -4.59 17.23 47.60
N ALA A 180 -5.05 15.99 47.82
CA ALA A 180 -5.22 15.04 46.72
C ALA A 180 -6.14 15.58 45.59
N ASN A 181 -7.15 16.39 45.91
CA ASN A 181 -7.99 17.12 44.95
C ASN A 181 -7.25 18.10 44.02
N ALA A 182 -5.99 18.42 44.28
CA ALA A 182 -5.12 19.24 43.43
C ALA A 182 -3.97 18.45 42.77
N LYS A 183 -3.87 17.13 43.00
CA LYS A 183 -2.80 16.26 42.45
C LYS A 183 -2.62 16.45 40.95
N GLY A 184 -1.38 16.66 40.52
CA GLY A 184 -1.02 16.85 39.12
C GLY A 184 -1.03 15.57 38.28
N MET A 185 -0.94 15.74 36.96
CA MET A 185 -0.88 14.63 36.00
C MET A 185 0.41 13.81 36.13
N ALA A 186 1.53 14.44 36.48
CA ALA A 186 2.85 13.85 36.69
C ALA A 186 3.40 14.18 38.10
N PRO A 187 2.78 13.64 39.17
CA PRO A 187 2.98 14.06 40.57
C PRO A 187 4.39 13.78 41.13
N HIS A 188 5.22 12.99 40.45
CA HIS A 188 6.60 12.69 40.84
C HIS A 188 7.65 13.35 39.91
N ALA A 189 7.22 14.14 38.91
CA ALA A 189 8.13 14.90 38.05
C ALA A 189 8.71 16.14 38.75
N LYS A 190 9.68 16.78 38.11
CA LYS A 190 10.13 18.14 38.43
C LYS A 190 9.48 19.17 37.49
N ALA A 191 9.50 20.43 37.89
CA ALA A 191 9.19 21.54 37.00
C ALA A 191 10.23 22.68 37.11
N VAL A 192 10.49 23.32 35.97
CA VAL A 192 11.25 24.58 35.88
C VAL A 192 10.28 25.66 35.39
N GLY A 193 10.09 26.72 36.19
CA GLY A 193 9.23 27.84 35.85
C GLY A 193 10.01 29.07 35.38
N TYR A 194 9.42 29.80 34.46
CA TYR A 194 9.94 31.01 33.82
C TYR A 194 8.80 32.03 33.65
N ASP A 195 9.11 33.33 33.64
CA ASP A 195 8.19 34.31 33.07
C ASP A 195 8.33 34.44 31.54
N TRP A 196 7.28 34.92 30.87
CA TRP A 196 7.20 34.95 29.41
C TRP A 196 8.15 35.95 28.72
N ASN A 197 8.89 36.79 29.46
CA ASN A 197 9.56 37.96 28.87
C ASN A 197 10.74 37.61 27.94
N SER A 198 11.35 36.44 28.11
CA SER A 198 12.47 35.95 27.27
C SER A 198 12.21 34.57 26.66
N ASP A 199 10.93 34.17 26.57
CA ASP A 199 10.43 32.81 26.27
C ASP A 199 11.22 32.03 25.20
N LYS A 200 11.45 32.62 24.03
CA LYS A 200 12.10 31.98 22.87
C LYS A 200 13.59 31.72 23.12
N ALA A 201 14.28 32.63 23.82
CA ALA A 201 15.70 32.48 24.14
C ALA A 201 15.91 31.43 25.24
N GLU A 202 15.04 31.43 26.24
CA GLU A 202 15.08 30.49 27.36
C GLU A 202 14.67 29.08 26.92
N ALA A 203 13.60 28.95 26.12
CA ALA A 203 13.19 27.67 25.56
C ALA A 203 14.24 27.10 24.60
N THR A 204 14.91 27.94 23.79
CA THR A 204 16.06 27.51 22.98
C THR A 204 17.20 26.99 23.88
N THR A 205 17.48 27.68 24.99
CA THR A 205 18.53 27.28 25.94
C THR A 205 18.18 25.97 26.66
N ALA A 206 16.93 25.80 27.09
CA ALA A 206 16.45 24.56 27.72
C ALA A 206 16.43 23.40 26.71
N ALA A 207 16.02 23.63 25.46
CA ALA A 207 16.03 22.64 24.39
C ALA A 207 17.46 22.17 24.04
N ALA A 208 18.42 23.10 23.97
CA ALA A 208 19.84 22.78 23.81
C ALA A 208 20.42 21.96 24.99
N ASN A 209 19.82 22.06 26.17
CA ASN A 209 20.14 21.25 27.36
C ASN A 209 19.29 19.96 27.49
N GLY A 210 18.50 19.59 26.47
CA GLY A 210 17.76 18.34 26.42
C GLY A 210 16.33 18.37 26.97
N MET A 211 15.69 19.55 27.03
CA MET A 211 14.25 19.66 27.32
C MET A 211 13.42 18.83 26.33
N LEU A 212 12.59 17.92 26.85
CA LEU A 212 11.69 17.09 26.03
C LEU A 212 10.31 17.73 25.81
N ILE A 213 9.82 18.52 26.76
CA ILE A 213 8.48 19.12 26.69
C ILE A 213 8.39 20.40 27.52
N SER A 214 7.61 21.36 27.02
CA SER A 214 7.23 22.59 27.72
C SER A 214 5.71 22.79 27.70
N ASN A 215 5.24 23.68 28.58
CA ASN A 215 3.90 24.23 28.57
C ASN A 215 3.93 25.76 28.44
N HIS A 216 3.17 26.29 27.49
CA HIS A 216 2.95 27.73 27.28
C HIS A 216 1.44 28.01 27.40
N SER A 217 1.01 28.52 28.56
CA SER A 217 -0.40 28.82 28.86
C SER A 217 -0.75 30.29 28.63
N TYR A 218 -0.12 30.94 27.66
CA TYR A 218 -0.28 32.36 27.34
C TYR A 218 -0.41 32.58 25.83
N GLY A 219 -0.78 33.79 25.42
CA GLY A 219 -0.97 34.16 24.01
C GLY A 219 -1.27 35.65 23.89
N TYR A 220 -1.57 36.12 22.67
CA TYR A 220 -1.94 37.52 22.45
C TYR A 220 -3.31 37.85 23.04
N ARG A 221 -3.40 38.98 23.76
CA ARG A 221 -4.68 39.51 24.23
C ARG A 221 -5.41 40.19 23.07
N VAL A 222 -6.55 39.63 22.66
CA VAL A 222 -7.36 40.08 21.52
C VAL A 222 -7.97 41.48 21.73
N ARG A 223 -8.48 41.78 22.94
CA ARG A 223 -9.12 43.09 23.27
C ARG A 223 -8.50 43.82 24.45
N ASN A 224 -8.57 45.15 24.40
CA ASN A 224 -8.34 46.03 25.53
C ASN A 224 -9.44 45.80 26.60
N PRO A 225 -9.10 45.46 27.86
CA PRO A 225 -10.09 45.16 28.89
C PRO A 225 -10.90 46.38 29.35
N ASN A 226 -10.40 47.59 29.11
CA ASN A 226 -11.01 48.84 29.59
C ASN A 226 -11.87 49.53 28.51
N THR A 227 -11.60 49.27 27.22
CA THR A 227 -12.29 49.94 26.09
C THR A 227 -13.01 48.98 25.15
N GLY A 228 -12.81 47.66 25.26
CA GLY A 228 -13.37 46.66 24.34
C GLY A 228 -12.80 46.71 22.91
N GLN A 229 -11.85 47.60 22.62
CA GLN A 229 -11.23 47.73 21.31
C GLN A 229 -10.36 46.50 20.98
N VAL A 230 -10.44 46.01 19.75
CA VAL A 230 -9.54 44.98 19.21
C VAL A 230 -8.12 45.54 19.13
N LEU A 231 -7.14 44.80 19.65
CA LEU A 231 -5.73 45.20 19.71
C LEU A 231 -4.89 44.66 18.55
N LEU A 232 -5.32 43.55 17.92
CA LEU A 232 -4.51 42.80 16.96
C LEU A 232 -4.86 43.19 15.51
N PRO A 233 -3.85 43.28 14.60
CA PRO A 233 -4.09 43.33 13.16
C PRO A 233 -4.84 42.08 12.69
N GLN A 234 -5.67 42.18 11.65
CA GLN A 234 -6.50 41.04 11.23
C GLN A 234 -5.67 39.83 10.75
N HIS A 235 -4.44 40.01 10.25
CA HIS A 235 -3.55 38.90 9.86
C HIS A 235 -2.85 38.19 11.05
N TYR A 236 -3.16 38.57 12.29
CA TYR A 236 -2.69 37.84 13.48
C TYR A 236 -3.63 36.70 13.89
N PHE A 237 -4.89 36.73 13.43
CA PHE A 237 -5.81 35.61 13.52
C PHE A 237 -5.48 34.64 12.36
N GLY A 238 -5.31 33.36 12.67
CA GLY A 238 -5.11 32.28 11.68
C GLY A 238 -3.74 32.25 11.00
N GLY A 239 -3.17 33.43 10.76
CA GLY A 239 -1.94 33.66 9.98
C GLY A 239 -0.68 33.06 10.59
N TYR A 240 0.16 32.51 9.72
CA TYR A 240 1.50 32.06 10.05
C TYR A 240 2.49 33.23 9.99
N ILE A 241 2.69 33.88 11.13
CA ILE A 241 3.50 35.11 11.25
C ILE A 241 4.93 34.82 11.70
N THR A 242 5.75 35.87 11.81
CA THR A 242 7.17 35.79 12.22
C THR A 242 7.38 35.05 13.55
N GLU A 243 6.46 35.17 14.50
CA GLU A 243 6.49 34.44 15.77
C GLU A 243 6.28 32.92 15.57
N SER A 244 5.25 32.54 14.81
CA SER A 244 4.91 31.15 14.49
C SER A 244 6.09 30.46 13.79
N ARG A 245 6.72 31.18 12.85
CA ARG A 245 7.94 30.75 12.17
C ARG A 245 9.13 30.59 13.13
N ALA A 246 9.35 31.54 14.05
CA ALA A 246 10.45 31.47 15.01
C ALA A 246 10.33 30.26 15.95
N TRP A 247 9.12 29.92 16.40
CA TRP A 247 8.90 28.71 17.20
C TRP A 247 9.08 27.41 16.41
N ASP A 248 8.62 27.34 15.15
CA ASP A 248 8.92 26.21 14.27
C ASP A 248 10.43 26.06 14.02
N GLU A 249 11.19 27.16 13.92
CA GLU A 249 12.64 27.15 13.76
C GLU A 249 13.36 26.61 15.01
N ILE A 250 12.89 26.92 16.22
CA ILE A 250 13.38 26.33 17.48
C ILE A 250 13.10 24.82 17.50
N MET A 251 11.85 24.41 17.27
CA MET A 251 11.47 23.00 17.31
C MET A 251 12.16 22.15 16.22
N PHE A 252 12.34 22.69 15.01
CA PHE A 252 13.05 22.01 13.93
C PHE A 252 14.52 21.73 14.27
N ASN A 253 15.19 22.66 14.96
CA ASN A 253 16.57 22.46 15.41
C ASN A 253 16.67 21.65 16.72
N ALA A 254 15.56 21.40 17.41
CA ALA A 254 15.48 20.60 18.63
C ALA A 254 14.47 19.44 18.49
N PRO A 255 14.75 18.39 17.68
CA PRO A 255 13.77 17.39 17.26
C PRO A 255 13.20 16.48 18.37
N ASN A 256 13.67 16.60 19.61
CA ASN A 256 13.11 15.92 20.79
C ASN A 256 12.26 16.83 21.70
N TYR A 257 12.21 18.14 21.43
CA TYR A 257 11.45 19.14 22.19
C TYR A 257 10.05 19.34 21.59
N LEU A 258 9.00 18.98 22.32
CA LEU A 258 7.62 19.33 21.99
C LEU A 258 7.13 20.53 22.82
N MET A 259 6.78 21.62 22.13
CA MET A 259 6.08 22.76 22.73
C MET A 259 4.58 22.44 22.84
N VAL A 260 4.00 22.49 24.05
CA VAL A 260 2.54 22.40 24.26
C VAL A 260 1.97 23.79 24.55
N VAL A 261 0.89 24.16 23.87
CA VAL A 261 0.38 25.54 23.78
C VAL A 261 -1.12 25.59 24.03
N ALA A 262 -1.60 26.59 24.79
CA ALA A 262 -3.02 26.88 24.94
C ALA A 262 -3.60 27.51 23.65
N ALA A 263 -4.74 27.03 23.12
CA ALA A 263 -5.29 27.54 21.86
C ALA A 263 -5.67 29.04 21.90
N GLY A 264 -6.40 29.43 22.94
CA GLY A 264 -6.86 30.79 23.26
C GLY A 264 -8.13 30.72 24.12
N ASN A 265 -8.65 31.85 24.61
CA ASN A 265 -9.85 31.87 25.46
C ASN A 265 -10.96 32.79 24.90
N ASP A 266 -10.92 33.04 23.60
CA ASP A 266 -11.71 34.06 22.91
C ASP A 266 -12.87 33.43 22.08
N GLY A 267 -13.20 32.15 22.31
CA GLY A 267 -14.23 31.39 21.58
C GLY A 267 -15.63 32.04 21.57
N ASN A 268 -15.97 32.82 22.60
CA ASN A 268 -17.24 33.55 22.66
C ASN A 268 -17.22 34.91 21.91
N ASP A 269 -16.09 35.36 21.35
CA ASP A 269 -15.93 36.65 20.66
C ASP A 269 -15.84 36.48 19.13
N ASN A 270 -17.00 36.35 18.51
CA ASN A 270 -17.14 36.28 17.05
C ASN A 270 -17.06 37.67 16.37
N THR A 271 -16.43 38.67 17.02
CA THR A 271 -16.41 40.07 16.55
C THR A 271 -15.04 40.74 16.63
N ALA A 272 -13.97 40.00 16.91
CA ALA A 272 -12.59 40.53 16.91
C ALA A 272 -11.88 40.34 15.56
N ASN A 273 -12.07 39.15 14.97
CA ASN A 273 -11.82 38.88 13.57
C ASN A 273 -13.10 39.22 12.80
N ASN A 274 -13.02 40.14 11.84
CA ASN A 274 -14.17 40.58 11.04
C ASN A 274 -14.27 39.88 9.67
N ASN A 275 -13.30 39.01 9.35
CA ASN A 275 -13.22 38.23 8.12
C ASN A 275 -12.67 36.81 8.40
N PRO A 276 -13.28 36.02 9.31
CA PRO A 276 -12.68 34.76 9.78
C PRO A 276 -12.56 33.67 8.71
N THR A 277 -11.37 33.09 8.58
CA THR A 277 -11.12 31.87 7.81
C THR A 277 -12.01 30.72 8.34
N GLY A 278 -12.59 29.92 7.44
CA GLY A 278 -13.50 28.84 7.82
C GLY A 278 -14.94 29.28 8.18
N GLY A 279 -15.20 30.58 8.38
CA GLY A 279 -16.53 31.16 8.51
C GLY A 279 -16.82 31.83 9.86
N SER A 280 -18.04 32.34 10.01
CA SER A 280 -18.46 33.10 11.20
C SER A 280 -18.30 32.29 12.49
N GLY A 281 -17.46 32.79 13.41
CA GLY A 281 -17.16 32.15 14.68
C GLY A 281 -16.00 31.18 14.68
N PHE A 282 -15.18 31.16 13.62
CA PHE A 282 -13.91 30.44 13.54
C PHE A 282 -12.72 31.40 13.52
N ASP A 283 -11.50 30.87 13.34
CA ASP A 283 -10.28 31.64 13.12
C ASP A 283 -9.96 32.64 14.25
N LYS A 284 -9.67 32.06 15.43
CA LYS A 284 -9.40 32.77 16.69
C LYS A 284 -8.03 32.41 17.32
N LEU A 285 -7.20 31.64 16.62
CA LEU A 285 -5.83 31.29 17.01
C LEU A 285 -4.86 32.40 16.61
N THR A 286 -3.84 32.68 17.43
CA THR A 286 -2.96 33.83 17.21
C THR A 286 -1.50 33.54 17.61
N GLY A 287 -0.57 34.21 16.92
CA GLY A 287 0.87 34.11 17.24
C GLY A 287 1.37 32.68 17.23
N HIS A 288 2.10 32.27 18.26
CA HIS A 288 2.66 30.92 18.34
C HIS A 288 1.61 29.78 18.33
N SER A 289 0.32 30.00 18.60
CA SER A 289 -0.69 28.93 18.42
C SER A 289 -1.01 28.62 16.95
N THR A 290 -0.48 29.38 15.98
CA THR A 290 -0.55 29.04 14.54
C THR A 290 0.67 28.29 14.00
N SER A 291 1.68 27.99 14.83
CA SER A 291 2.88 27.22 14.45
C SER A 291 2.56 25.79 13.96
N LYS A 292 3.41 25.17 13.15
CA LYS A 292 3.17 23.81 12.63
C LYS A 292 3.58 22.72 13.62
N ASN A 293 4.74 22.89 14.25
CA ASN A 293 5.45 21.82 14.97
C ASN A 293 4.99 21.64 16.43
N ASN A 294 4.33 22.63 17.02
CA ASN A 294 3.80 22.54 18.39
C ASN A 294 2.53 21.68 18.49
N LEU A 295 2.10 21.42 19.72
CA LEU A 295 0.81 20.80 20.02
C LEU A 295 -0.09 21.84 20.73
N VAL A 296 -1.09 22.32 20.02
CA VAL A 296 -2.06 23.33 20.46
C VAL A 296 -3.28 22.62 21.05
N VAL A 297 -3.70 23.07 22.24
CA VAL A 297 -4.66 22.35 23.08
C VAL A 297 -5.96 23.15 23.26
N ALA A 298 -7.06 22.54 22.80
CA ALA A 298 -8.42 23.01 23.02
C ALA A 298 -8.92 22.70 24.44
N ASN A 299 -9.88 23.48 24.93
CA ASN A 299 -10.48 23.30 26.26
C ASN A 299 -11.82 22.58 26.19
N ALA A 300 -11.89 21.35 26.70
CA ALA A 300 -13.15 20.64 26.93
C ALA A 300 -13.73 20.87 28.34
N GLN A 301 -15.02 20.56 28.45
CA GLN A 301 -15.68 20.20 29.71
C GLN A 301 -15.14 18.86 30.26
N ASP A 302 -15.55 18.48 31.46
CA ASP A 302 -15.31 17.13 31.99
C ASP A 302 -15.87 16.06 31.04
N ALA A 303 -15.01 15.15 30.58
CA ALA A 303 -15.43 14.06 29.71
C ALA A 303 -16.05 12.91 30.52
N ASN A 304 -17.22 12.46 30.07
CA ASN A 304 -17.85 11.26 30.60
C ASN A 304 -17.11 10.03 30.04
N VAL A 305 -16.35 9.38 30.92
CA VAL A 305 -15.48 8.24 30.62
C VAL A 305 -15.87 7.07 31.53
N ASP A 306 -16.03 5.88 30.94
CA ASP A 306 -16.42 4.67 31.68
C ASP A 306 -15.26 4.07 32.51
N ALA A 307 -15.56 3.05 33.32
CA ALA A 307 -14.54 2.38 34.15
C ALA A 307 -13.44 1.66 33.33
N SER A 308 -13.74 1.34 32.06
CA SER A 308 -12.79 0.77 31.10
C SER A 308 -11.96 1.84 30.38
N GLY A 309 -12.22 3.13 30.59
CA GLY A 309 -11.54 4.26 29.94
C GLY A 309 -12.13 4.65 28.58
N ASN A 310 -13.24 4.06 28.14
CA ASN A 310 -13.91 4.40 26.88
C ASN A 310 -14.59 5.77 26.99
N LEU A 311 -14.65 6.52 25.89
CA LEU A 311 -15.37 7.79 25.85
C LEU A 311 -16.88 7.51 25.70
N VAL A 312 -17.69 8.14 26.55
CA VAL A 312 -19.16 8.12 26.47
C VAL A 312 -19.67 9.44 25.89
N SER A 313 -19.13 10.57 26.36
CA SER A 313 -19.38 11.89 25.79
C SER A 313 -18.35 12.93 26.27
N VAL A 314 -18.13 13.97 25.48
CA VAL A 314 -17.41 15.20 25.85
C VAL A 314 -18.00 16.36 25.06
N SER A 315 -17.89 17.58 25.60
CA SER A 315 -18.26 18.81 24.91
C SER A 315 -17.11 19.81 25.00
N ILE A 316 -16.93 20.63 23.97
CA ILE A 316 -15.99 21.75 24.04
C ILE A 316 -16.51 22.81 25.05
N ASN A 317 -15.60 23.55 25.68
CA ASN A 317 -15.95 24.75 26.42
C ASN A 317 -16.02 25.93 25.42
N SER A 318 -17.11 26.69 25.40
CA SER A 318 -17.30 27.77 24.41
C SER A 318 -16.33 28.94 24.54
N SER A 319 -15.49 28.97 25.59
CA SER A 319 -14.35 29.89 25.66
C SER A 319 -13.15 29.45 24.82
N SER A 320 -13.01 28.17 24.48
CA SER A 320 -11.86 27.66 23.70
C SER A 320 -11.78 28.33 22.34
N SER A 321 -10.68 29.02 22.03
CA SER A 321 -10.45 29.53 20.68
C SER A 321 -10.32 28.39 19.67
N GLU A 322 -11.08 28.50 18.59
CA GLU A 322 -11.15 27.59 17.46
C GLU A 322 -10.22 28.04 16.34
N GLY A 323 -9.77 27.08 15.52
CA GLY A 323 -9.14 27.38 14.23
C GLY A 323 -10.19 27.54 13.11
N PRO A 324 -9.88 27.17 11.86
CA PRO A 324 -8.61 26.63 11.40
C PRO A 324 -7.52 27.70 11.41
N THR A 325 -6.35 27.41 10.84
CA THR A 325 -5.41 28.46 10.42
C THR A 325 -5.75 28.95 9.01
N ASP A 326 -5.11 30.05 8.57
CA ASP A 326 -5.34 30.66 7.26
C ASP A 326 -5.10 29.72 6.07
N ASP A 327 -4.09 28.85 6.18
CA ASP A 327 -3.80 27.77 5.24
C ASP A 327 -4.48 26.45 5.62
N PHE A 328 -5.63 26.52 6.29
CA PHE A 328 -6.55 25.41 6.60
C PHE A 328 -6.00 24.21 7.40
N ARG A 329 -4.79 24.30 7.97
CA ARG A 329 -4.23 23.27 8.87
C ARG A 329 -5.14 23.00 10.08
N ILE A 330 -5.16 21.74 10.51
CA ILE A 330 -5.96 21.25 11.64
C ILE A 330 -5.38 21.83 12.94
N LYS A 331 -6.01 22.90 13.42
CA LYS A 331 -5.72 23.55 14.70
C LYS A 331 -7.04 23.91 15.42
N PRO A 332 -7.11 23.83 16.77
CA PRO A 332 -6.11 23.24 17.68
C PRO A 332 -5.82 21.78 17.33
N ASP A 333 -4.62 21.26 17.64
CA ASP A 333 -4.25 19.90 17.21
C ASP A 333 -5.04 18.84 17.98
N ILE A 334 -5.30 19.07 19.27
CA ILE A 334 -5.91 18.11 20.19
C ILE A 334 -6.71 18.82 21.28
N THR A 335 -7.61 18.08 21.93
CA THR A 335 -8.39 18.57 23.09
C THR A 335 -7.89 17.98 24.41
N GLY A 336 -7.82 18.82 25.44
CA GLY A 336 -7.62 18.46 26.85
C GLY A 336 -8.74 19.00 27.73
N ASN A 337 -8.80 18.59 29.00
CA ASN A 337 -9.76 19.16 29.95
C ASN A 337 -9.10 20.33 30.69
N GLY A 338 -9.67 21.53 30.53
CA GLY A 338 -9.28 22.76 31.20
C GLY A 338 -10.46 23.48 31.86
N THR A 339 -11.57 22.81 32.16
CA THR A 339 -12.74 23.45 32.78
C THR A 339 -12.87 23.09 34.25
N GLY A 340 -12.97 24.09 35.12
CA GLY A 340 -13.13 23.90 36.57
C GLY A 340 -11.94 23.23 37.28
N VAL A 341 -10.85 22.96 36.56
CA VAL A 341 -9.66 22.22 37.05
C VAL A 341 -9.18 22.82 38.36
N TYR A 342 -9.07 21.99 39.39
CA TYR A 342 -8.65 22.40 40.71
C TYR A 342 -7.12 22.22 40.87
N SER A 343 -6.41 23.25 41.28
CA SER A 343 -4.95 23.22 41.38
C SER A 343 -4.42 24.20 42.42
N THR A 344 -3.10 24.23 42.56
CA THR A 344 -2.36 25.13 43.47
C THR A 344 -2.56 26.60 43.11
N TYR A 345 -2.38 27.47 44.11
CA TYR A 345 -2.53 28.91 43.99
C TYR A 345 -1.36 29.61 44.70
N GLU A 346 -1.09 30.88 44.39
CA GLU A 346 0.13 31.58 44.83
C GLU A 346 0.01 32.29 46.18
N SER A 347 -1.21 32.47 46.70
CA SER A 347 -1.49 33.35 47.83
C SER A 347 -0.92 32.87 49.17
N SER A 348 -0.84 31.55 49.40
CA SER A 348 -0.13 30.93 50.53
C SER A 348 0.61 29.67 50.11
N ASP A 349 1.33 29.01 51.03
CA ASP A 349 1.98 27.72 50.78
C ASP A 349 0.99 26.53 50.73
N THR A 350 -0.30 26.79 50.98
CA THR A 350 -1.39 25.81 51.08
C THR A 350 -2.64 26.25 50.32
N ALA A 351 -2.49 27.10 49.30
CA ALA A 351 -3.61 27.74 48.60
C ALA A 351 -4.01 26.95 47.35
N TYR A 352 -5.30 26.87 47.09
CA TYR A 352 -5.86 26.16 45.95
C TYR A 352 -7.07 26.88 45.39
N ASN A 353 -7.33 26.72 44.10
CA ASN A 353 -8.50 27.29 43.43
C ASN A 353 -8.92 26.42 42.23
N SER A 354 -10.13 26.62 41.71
CA SER A 354 -10.57 26.10 40.41
C SER A 354 -10.49 27.21 39.36
N ILE A 355 -9.88 26.92 38.20
CA ILE A 355 -9.80 27.86 37.07
C ILE A 355 -10.25 27.14 35.78
N THR A 356 -10.83 27.91 34.86
CA THR A 356 -11.29 27.46 33.54
C THR A 356 -10.52 28.18 32.43
N GLY A 357 -10.02 27.43 31.44
CA GLY A 357 -9.45 27.95 30.21
C GLY A 357 -8.57 26.93 29.47
N THR A 358 -8.21 27.23 28.22
CA THR A 358 -7.18 26.47 27.47
C THR A 358 -5.86 26.42 28.22
N SER A 359 -5.57 27.46 29.01
CA SER A 359 -4.47 27.54 29.96
C SER A 359 -4.39 26.42 31.00
N MET A 360 -5.51 25.73 31.29
CA MET A 360 -5.60 24.57 32.19
C MET A 360 -5.64 23.25 31.42
N ALA A 361 -6.13 23.27 30.17
CA ALA A 361 -6.09 22.11 29.27
C ALA A 361 -4.67 21.80 28.80
N SER A 362 -3.86 22.82 28.48
CA SER A 362 -2.45 22.66 28.09
C SER A 362 -1.57 21.97 29.15
N PRO A 363 -1.61 22.30 30.46
CA PRO A 363 -0.84 21.56 31.47
C PRO A 363 -1.42 20.18 31.78
N ASN A 364 -2.74 20.00 31.65
CA ASN A 364 -3.39 18.68 31.69
C ASN A 364 -2.80 17.78 30.59
N VAL A 365 -2.73 18.24 29.33
CA VAL A 365 -2.06 17.51 28.24
C VAL A 365 -0.55 17.35 28.50
N THR A 366 0.16 18.42 28.89
CA THR A 366 1.63 18.39 29.08
C THR A 366 2.07 17.32 30.07
N GLY A 367 1.44 17.26 31.25
CA GLY A 367 1.79 16.27 32.26
C GLY A 367 1.44 14.83 31.83
N SER A 368 0.37 14.65 31.05
CA SER A 368 0.01 13.35 30.44
C SER A 368 1.04 12.89 29.41
N LEU A 369 1.51 13.78 28.54
CA LEU A 369 2.54 13.48 27.54
C LEU A 369 3.92 13.22 28.18
N LEU A 370 4.22 13.89 29.30
CA LEU A 370 5.41 13.62 30.12
C LEU A 370 5.41 12.18 30.65
N LEU A 371 4.24 11.63 31.00
CA LEU A 371 4.11 10.21 31.37
C LEU A 371 4.35 9.27 30.18
N LEU A 372 3.93 9.63 28.96
CA LEU A 372 4.18 8.82 27.76
C LEU A 372 5.67 8.76 27.42
N GLN A 373 6.41 9.88 27.56
CA GLN A 373 7.87 9.88 27.43
C GLN A 373 8.54 8.99 28.49
N GLN A 374 8.09 9.06 29.75
CA GLN A 374 8.60 8.17 30.81
C GLN A 374 8.30 6.69 30.47
N HIS A 375 7.09 6.38 30.02
CA HIS A 375 6.68 5.02 29.71
C HIS A 375 7.45 4.43 28.52
N ASN A 376 7.66 5.22 27.46
CA ASN A 376 8.51 4.79 26.33
C ASN A 376 9.96 4.54 26.78
N ASN A 377 10.51 5.37 27.68
CA ASN A 377 11.85 5.13 28.20
C ASN A 377 11.92 3.87 29.11
N ASN A 378 10.94 3.68 29.99
CA ASN A 378 10.83 2.49 30.84
C ASN A 378 10.74 1.18 30.02
N THR A 379 10.13 1.22 28.83
CA THR A 379 9.89 0.03 27.98
C THR A 379 10.92 -0.16 26.86
N HIS A 380 11.48 0.93 26.31
CA HIS A 380 12.34 0.92 25.12
C HIS A 380 13.68 1.64 25.32
N SER A 381 14.03 2.04 26.55
CA SER A 381 15.31 2.69 26.91
C SER A 381 15.67 3.91 26.03
N SER A 382 14.65 4.65 25.59
CA SER A 382 14.74 5.77 24.67
C SER A 382 13.61 6.77 24.92
N TYR A 383 13.85 8.04 24.61
CA TYR A 383 12.79 9.06 24.50
C TYR A 383 12.37 9.23 23.04
N MET A 384 11.10 9.52 22.83
CA MET A 384 10.52 9.79 21.52
C MET A 384 10.95 11.18 21.01
N ARG A 385 11.02 11.35 19.67
CA ARG A 385 11.05 12.68 19.04
C ARG A 385 9.77 13.46 19.34
N ALA A 386 9.83 14.79 19.19
CA ALA A 386 8.68 15.68 19.33
C ALA A 386 7.54 15.27 18.38
N ALA A 387 7.87 15.02 17.11
CA ALA A 387 6.94 14.51 16.10
C ALA A 387 6.33 13.16 16.48
N THR A 388 7.09 12.24 17.08
CA THR A 388 6.58 10.93 17.49
C THR A 388 5.63 11.05 18.68
N LEU A 389 5.92 11.93 19.64
CA LEU A 389 5.04 12.21 20.78
C LEU A 389 3.74 12.93 20.36
N LYS A 390 3.85 13.96 19.48
CA LYS A 390 2.69 14.63 18.85
C LYS A 390 1.87 13.62 18.06
N GLY A 391 2.48 12.92 17.11
CA GLY A 391 1.82 11.93 16.28
C GLY A 391 1.13 10.82 17.07
N LEU A 392 1.74 10.34 18.17
CA LEU A 392 1.11 9.33 19.03
C LEU A 392 -0.17 9.87 19.70
N ALA A 393 -0.16 11.12 20.17
CA ALA A 393 -1.34 11.76 20.75
C ALA A 393 -2.48 11.87 19.73
N LEU A 394 -2.19 12.34 18.51
CA LEU A 394 -3.18 12.52 17.43
C LEU A 394 -3.66 11.20 16.80
N HIS A 395 -2.81 10.17 16.74
CA HIS A 395 -3.16 8.81 16.30
C HIS A 395 -4.09 8.11 17.29
N THR A 396 -3.97 8.42 18.59
CA THR A 396 -4.67 7.67 19.65
C THR A 396 -5.83 8.43 20.29
N ALA A 397 -6.01 9.72 20.03
CA ALA A 397 -7.17 10.50 20.44
C ALA A 397 -8.51 9.82 20.11
N ASP A 398 -9.55 10.19 20.86
CA ASP A 398 -10.92 9.76 20.62
C ASP A 398 -11.66 10.84 19.81
N ASP A 399 -12.26 10.42 18.69
CA ASP A 399 -13.06 11.26 17.78
C ASP A 399 -14.22 11.92 18.55
N ALA A 400 -14.35 13.24 18.46
CA ALA A 400 -15.35 14.04 19.15
C ALA A 400 -15.54 15.39 18.44
N GLY A 401 -16.78 15.88 18.33
CA GLY A 401 -17.12 17.04 17.52
C GLY A 401 -17.85 16.63 16.24
N ALA A 402 -17.35 17.08 15.09
CA ALA A 402 -17.59 16.38 13.83
C ALA A 402 -16.90 15.00 13.85
N SER A 403 -17.06 14.20 12.77
CA SER A 403 -16.34 12.92 12.66
C SER A 403 -15.12 13.06 11.75
N GLY A 404 -13.98 12.54 12.20
CA GLY A 404 -12.68 12.95 11.70
C GLY A 404 -12.29 14.35 12.21
N PRO A 405 -11.11 14.86 11.83
CA PRO A 405 -10.61 16.11 12.36
C PRO A 405 -11.51 17.31 12.05
N ASP A 406 -11.61 18.22 13.01
CA ASP A 406 -12.24 19.54 12.86
C ASP A 406 -11.42 20.65 13.57
N ALA A 407 -11.80 21.91 13.36
CA ALA A 407 -11.10 23.06 13.92
C ALA A 407 -11.58 23.48 15.33
N VAL A 408 -12.37 22.64 16.00
CA VAL A 408 -12.91 22.85 17.36
C VAL A 408 -12.24 21.91 18.35
N PHE A 409 -12.21 20.62 18.04
CA PHE A 409 -11.60 19.56 18.83
C PHE A 409 -10.22 19.12 18.31
N GLY A 410 -9.85 19.50 17.08
CA GLY A 410 -8.65 19.00 16.42
C GLY A 410 -8.83 17.56 15.96
N TRP A 411 -7.85 16.71 16.28
CA TRP A 411 -7.94 15.26 16.11
C TRP A 411 -8.72 14.54 17.23
N GLY A 412 -9.35 15.29 18.15
CA GLY A 412 -10.21 14.76 19.22
C GLY A 412 -9.62 14.89 20.63
N LEU A 413 -10.22 14.18 21.58
CA LEU A 413 -9.82 14.20 23.00
C LEU A 413 -8.62 13.29 23.26
N LEU A 414 -7.59 13.78 23.95
CA LEU A 414 -6.40 13.00 24.29
C LEU A 414 -6.74 11.71 25.05
N ASN A 415 -6.37 10.54 24.52
CA ASN A 415 -6.52 9.25 25.19
C ASN A 415 -5.14 8.68 25.60
N THR A 416 -4.62 9.17 26.72
CA THR A 416 -3.29 8.78 27.25
C THR A 416 -3.21 7.27 27.53
N LYS A 417 -4.32 6.64 27.91
CA LYS A 417 -4.39 5.18 28.10
C LYS A 417 -4.11 4.44 26.79
N LYS A 418 -4.81 4.79 25.70
CA LYS A 418 -4.62 4.19 24.38
C LYS A 418 -3.20 4.45 23.87
N ALA A 419 -2.66 5.66 24.03
CA ALA A 419 -1.25 5.98 23.74
C ALA A 419 -0.26 5.07 24.50
N ALA A 420 -0.46 4.85 25.81
CA ALA A 420 0.39 3.99 26.62
C ALA A 420 0.28 2.50 26.23
N GLN A 421 -0.90 2.03 25.83
CA GLN A 421 -1.09 0.69 25.27
C GLN A 421 -0.32 0.54 23.94
N VAL A 422 -0.43 1.52 23.04
CA VAL A 422 0.27 1.54 21.75
C VAL A 422 1.80 1.58 21.91
N ILE A 423 2.34 2.24 22.96
CA ILE A 423 3.75 2.08 23.35
C ILE A 423 4.04 0.65 23.81
N THR A 424 3.23 0.11 24.74
CA THR A 424 3.44 -1.24 25.32
C THR A 424 3.38 -2.36 24.28
N GLN A 425 2.61 -2.16 23.20
CA GLN A 425 2.41 -3.11 22.11
C GLN A 425 3.40 -2.92 20.94
N LYS A 426 4.35 -1.99 21.04
CA LYS A 426 5.29 -1.62 19.97
C LYS A 426 6.12 -2.82 19.48
N GLY A 427 6.10 -3.07 18.17
CA GLY A 427 6.73 -4.24 17.57
C GLY A 427 5.91 -5.52 17.74
N ASN A 428 4.70 -5.42 18.28
CA ASN A 428 3.68 -6.46 18.34
C ASN A 428 2.38 -5.88 17.74
N GLN A 429 1.29 -5.72 18.51
CA GLN A 429 -0.01 -5.23 18.02
C GLN A 429 -0.02 -3.74 17.58
N SER A 430 1.12 -3.05 17.67
CA SER A 430 1.34 -1.73 17.11
C SER A 430 2.75 -1.57 16.52
N LYS A 431 2.91 -0.57 15.65
CA LYS A 431 4.20 -0.11 15.13
C LYS A 431 4.42 1.36 15.52
N ILE A 432 5.63 1.70 15.95
CA ILE A 432 6.09 3.08 16.16
C ILE A 432 7.54 3.16 15.66
N GLU A 433 7.76 3.72 14.48
CA GLU A 433 9.09 3.82 13.86
C GLU A 433 9.48 5.27 13.62
N GLU A 434 10.70 5.63 13.97
CA GLU A 434 11.29 6.93 13.65
C GLU A 434 12.22 6.78 12.44
N LEU A 435 11.84 7.41 11.33
CA LEU A 435 12.38 7.17 10.00
C LEU A 435 12.92 8.46 9.37
N THR A 436 13.53 8.31 8.20
CA THR A 436 14.02 9.40 7.35
C THR A 436 13.65 9.05 5.90
N LEU A 437 13.05 10.00 5.19
CA LEU A 437 12.80 9.92 3.76
C LEU A 437 13.73 10.90 3.04
N THR A 438 14.43 10.48 2.00
CA THR A 438 15.27 11.34 1.15
C THR A 438 14.55 11.72 -0.15
N SER A 439 14.95 12.79 -0.82
CA SER A 439 14.37 13.19 -2.11
C SER A 439 14.46 12.06 -3.15
N GLY A 440 13.32 11.72 -3.76
CA GLY A 440 13.13 10.60 -4.69
C GLY A 440 12.86 9.25 -4.01
N GLN A 441 12.86 9.16 -2.69
CA GLN A 441 12.64 7.92 -1.96
C GLN A 441 11.15 7.67 -1.71
N THR A 442 10.74 6.40 -1.89
CA THR A 442 9.49 5.85 -1.35
C THR A 442 9.82 4.89 -0.22
N TYR A 443 9.06 4.92 0.87
CA TYR A 443 9.08 3.92 1.93
C TYR A 443 7.81 3.06 1.83
N THR A 444 7.95 1.74 2.01
CA THR A 444 6.81 0.81 1.89
C THR A 444 6.96 -0.35 2.86
N ILE A 445 5.88 -0.68 3.58
CA ILE A 445 5.77 -1.88 4.42
C ILE A 445 4.44 -2.59 4.20
N THR A 446 4.41 -3.89 4.43
CA THR A 446 3.16 -4.66 4.56
C THR A 446 2.83 -4.87 6.03
N VAL A 447 1.55 -4.77 6.40
CA VAL A 447 1.04 -5.10 7.73
C VAL A 447 -0.21 -5.99 7.62
N ASP A 448 -0.34 -6.95 8.52
CA ASP A 448 -1.51 -7.81 8.61
C ASP A 448 -2.47 -7.27 9.67
N SER A 449 -3.67 -6.87 9.26
CA SER A 449 -4.73 -6.39 10.16
C SER A 449 -5.22 -7.50 11.08
N ASP A 450 -5.55 -7.15 12.33
CA ASP A 450 -6.08 -8.08 13.34
C ASP A 450 -7.53 -8.55 13.09
N GLY A 451 -8.18 -8.06 12.03
CA GLY A 451 -9.54 -8.48 11.64
C GLY A 451 -10.64 -8.04 12.60
N THR A 452 -10.32 -7.20 13.60
CA THR A 452 -11.18 -6.90 14.75
C THR A 452 -11.29 -5.39 14.99
N ASN A 453 -10.16 -4.69 14.98
CA ASN A 453 -10.07 -3.24 15.14
C ASN A 453 -9.91 -2.55 13.77
N PRO A 454 -10.27 -1.26 13.63
CA PRO A 454 -9.87 -0.47 12.47
C PRO A 454 -8.35 -0.45 12.32
N LEU A 455 -7.85 -0.65 11.10
CA LEU A 455 -6.44 -0.43 10.79
C LEU A 455 -6.23 1.09 10.68
N LEU A 456 -5.44 1.64 11.59
CA LEU A 456 -5.05 3.05 11.59
C LEU A 456 -3.56 3.14 11.23
N ALA A 457 -3.22 4.02 10.30
CA ALA A 457 -1.84 4.40 10.03
C ALA A 457 -1.71 5.93 10.09
N SER A 458 -0.62 6.45 10.64
CA SER A 458 -0.30 7.88 10.58
C SER A 458 1.18 8.16 10.42
N ILE A 459 1.49 9.27 9.77
CA ILE A 459 2.84 9.87 9.78
C ILE A 459 2.81 11.20 10.53
N SER A 460 3.92 11.54 11.19
CA SER A 460 4.12 12.86 11.80
C SER A 460 5.57 13.30 11.67
N TRP A 461 5.80 14.58 11.38
CA TRP A 461 7.14 15.14 11.26
C TRP A 461 7.26 16.50 11.94
N THR A 462 8.51 16.89 12.22
CA THR A 462 8.85 18.27 12.58
C THR A 462 9.32 18.92 11.28
N ASP A 463 8.45 19.73 10.68
CA ASP A 463 8.69 20.38 9.40
C ASP A 463 9.61 21.61 9.57
N ARG A 464 10.22 22.07 8.47
CA ARG A 464 11.06 23.27 8.48
C ARG A 464 10.21 24.53 8.71
N PRO A 465 10.77 25.60 9.30
CA PRO A 465 10.08 26.89 9.41
C PRO A 465 9.65 27.38 8.02
N GLY A 466 8.36 27.67 7.85
CA GLY A 466 7.77 28.10 6.58
C GLY A 466 8.04 29.58 6.25
N THR A 467 7.43 30.05 5.17
CA THR A 467 7.42 31.49 4.83
C THR A 467 6.39 32.20 5.71
N ALA A 468 6.87 33.01 6.66
CA ALA A 468 6.00 33.92 7.41
C ALA A 468 5.40 34.97 6.48
N ASN A 469 4.12 35.32 6.67
CA ASN A 469 3.45 36.34 5.89
C ASN A 469 2.58 37.26 6.77
N THR A 470 2.06 38.34 6.18
CA THR A 470 1.16 39.32 6.84
C THR A 470 -0.10 39.59 6.00
N THR A 471 -0.48 38.62 5.16
CA THR A 471 -1.66 38.68 4.31
C THR A 471 -2.83 38.09 5.08
N VAL A 472 -3.90 38.87 5.23
CA VAL A 472 -5.15 38.46 5.88
C VAL A 472 -5.76 37.29 5.09
N ASN A 473 -6.06 36.17 5.75
CA ASN A 473 -6.63 34.95 5.16
C ASN A 473 -5.72 34.32 4.07
N SER A 474 -4.42 34.20 4.37
CA SER A 474 -3.44 33.65 3.43
C SER A 474 -3.55 32.13 3.25
N THR A 475 -4.37 31.68 2.28
CA THR A 475 -4.54 30.26 1.91
C THR A 475 -3.32 29.59 1.26
N THR A 476 -2.15 30.24 1.24
CA THR A 476 -0.89 29.64 0.75
C THR A 476 -0.34 28.67 1.80
N PRO A 477 -0.20 27.36 1.51
CA PRO A 477 0.35 26.39 2.44
C PRO A 477 1.71 26.82 2.99
N VAL A 478 1.88 26.79 4.31
CA VAL A 478 3.20 27.06 4.93
C VAL A 478 4.02 25.81 5.21
N LEU A 479 3.49 24.62 4.87
CA LEU A 479 4.22 23.35 4.84
C LEU A 479 5.40 23.42 3.84
N VAL A 480 6.58 22.94 4.24
CA VAL A 480 7.82 23.03 3.43
C VAL A 480 8.22 21.66 2.87
N ASN A 481 8.14 20.61 3.69
CA ASN A 481 8.33 19.24 3.28
C ASN A 481 6.99 18.49 3.33
N ASP A 482 6.33 18.41 2.18
CA ASP A 482 5.08 17.67 1.96
C ASP A 482 5.36 16.15 1.87
N LEU A 483 4.79 15.39 2.81
CA LEU A 483 4.93 13.93 2.95
C LEU A 483 3.56 13.27 2.83
N ASP A 484 3.49 12.20 2.05
CA ASP A 484 2.25 11.56 1.60
C ASP A 484 2.12 10.12 2.09
N LEU A 485 1.10 9.82 2.88
CA LEU A 485 0.72 8.50 3.38
C LEU A 485 -0.41 7.90 2.55
N ARG A 486 -0.27 6.62 2.18
CA ARG A 486 -1.30 5.83 1.48
C ARG A 486 -1.39 4.43 2.08
N VAL A 487 -2.62 3.91 2.26
CA VAL A 487 -2.85 2.54 2.74
C VAL A 487 -3.65 1.75 1.71
N THR A 488 -3.04 0.76 1.07
CA THR A 488 -3.58 0.09 -0.12
C THR A 488 -3.80 -1.41 0.08
N LYS A 489 -4.83 -1.95 -0.58
CA LYS A 489 -5.11 -3.40 -0.65
C LYS A 489 -5.96 -3.70 -1.88
N GLY A 490 -5.53 -4.68 -2.69
CA GLY A 490 -6.33 -5.19 -3.82
C GLY A 490 -6.64 -4.17 -4.92
N GLY A 491 -5.84 -3.11 -5.04
CA GLY A 491 -6.08 -1.99 -5.97
C GLY A 491 -6.80 -0.79 -5.33
N THR A 492 -7.51 -0.99 -4.20
CA THR A 492 -8.11 0.11 -3.44
C THR A 492 -7.05 0.85 -2.63
N THR A 493 -7.04 2.18 -2.71
CA THR A 493 -6.16 3.09 -1.96
C THR A 493 -6.99 3.93 -1.00
N ASN A 494 -6.59 3.95 0.28
CA ASN A 494 -7.18 4.81 1.30
C ASN A 494 -6.26 6.04 1.48
N LEU A 495 -6.90 7.21 1.53
CA LEU A 495 -6.26 8.54 1.61
C LEU A 495 -6.41 9.14 3.03
N PRO A 496 -5.51 10.04 3.42
CA PRO A 496 -5.52 10.67 4.75
C PRO A 496 -6.57 11.80 4.84
N TYR A 497 -6.81 12.32 6.04
CA TYR A 497 -7.75 13.43 6.23
C TYR A 497 -7.10 14.81 6.01
N GLU A 498 -7.86 15.71 5.39
CA GLU A 498 -7.59 17.15 5.26
C GLU A 498 -8.90 17.93 5.54
N LEU A 499 -8.82 19.16 6.06
CA LEU A 499 -10.01 20.01 6.21
C LEU A 499 -10.52 20.52 4.86
N THR A 500 -11.85 20.60 4.74
CA THR A 500 -12.56 21.26 3.62
C THR A 500 -13.39 22.46 4.08
N GLY A 501 -13.46 22.66 5.40
CA GLY A 501 -14.19 23.69 6.13
C GLY A 501 -13.85 23.57 7.61
N ALA A 502 -14.27 24.53 8.45
CA ALA A 502 -13.91 24.51 9.87
C ALA A 502 -14.46 23.28 10.63
N THR A 503 -15.57 22.70 10.17
CA THR A 503 -16.21 21.50 10.74
C THR A 503 -16.45 20.39 9.70
N THR A 504 -15.72 20.42 8.58
CA THR A 504 -15.80 19.40 7.53
C THR A 504 -14.41 19.00 7.05
N ASN A 505 -14.23 17.69 6.81
CA ASN A 505 -13.00 17.11 6.28
C ASN A 505 -13.29 16.22 5.06
N ALA A 506 -12.23 15.85 4.34
CA ALA A 506 -12.29 14.87 3.25
C ALA A 506 -11.07 13.95 3.29
N LYS A 507 -11.17 12.77 2.67
CA LYS A 507 -10.04 11.86 2.50
C LYS A 507 -9.30 12.13 1.19
N ARG A 508 -8.20 12.89 1.24
CA ARG A 508 -7.35 13.30 0.11
C ARG A 508 -5.93 13.66 0.60
N ASP A 509 -5.00 13.89 -0.32
CA ASP A 509 -3.61 14.28 -0.06
C ASP A 509 -3.53 15.57 0.78
N ASN A 510 -3.06 15.51 2.04
CA ASN A 510 -3.01 16.69 2.90
C ASN A 510 -1.69 17.44 2.70
N ASN A 511 -1.74 18.54 1.95
CA ASN A 511 -0.57 19.37 1.61
C ASN A 511 -0.32 20.53 2.59
N VAL A 512 -0.93 20.51 3.79
CA VAL A 512 -0.82 21.61 4.77
C VAL A 512 -0.34 21.15 6.16
N ASP A 513 -0.79 20.00 6.66
CA ASP A 513 -0.47 19.53 8.01
C ASP A 513 0.82 18.69 8.08
N PRO A 514 1.69 18.89 9.11
CA PRO A 514 2.84 18.01 9.38
C PRO A 514 2.43 16.68 10.08
N PHE A 515 1.20 16.23 9.83
CA PHE A 515 0.61 15.01 10.36
C PHE A 515 -0.51 14.52 9.43
N GLU A 516 -0.42 13.28 8.98
CA GLU A 516 -1.47 12.62 8.20
C GLU A 516 -1.92 11.34 8.90
N ARG A 517 -3.23 11.04 8.89
CA ARG A 517 -3.80 9.78 9.41
C ARG A 517 -4.78 9.17 8.40
N VAL A 518 -4.63 7.87 8.14
CA VAL A 518 -5.50 7.05 7.29
C VAL A 518 -6.21 6.01 8.14
N ASP A 519 -7.54 6.10 8.18
CA ASP A 519 -8.41 5.21 8.97
C ASP A 519 -9.13 4.21 8.04
N VAL A 520 -8.94 2.91 8.27
CA VAL A 520 -9.56 1.81 7.50
C VAL A 520 -10.44 0.95 8.41
N SER A 521 -11.75 1.23 8.40
CA SER A 521 -12.78 0.46 9.11
C SER A 521 -12.99 -0.93 8.50
N GLY A 522 -13.28 -1.93 9.33
CA GLY A 522 -13.54 -3.31 8.85
C GLY A 522 -12.33 -3.97 8.19
N ALA A 523 -11.12 -3.55 8.55
CA ALA A 523 -9.88 -4.07 7.99
C ALA A 523 -9.71 -5.57 8.26
N SER A 524 -9.08 -6.27 7.31
CA SER A 524 -8.81 -7.71 7.40
C SER A 524 -7.65 -8.12 6.50
N GLY A 525 -6.79 -9.03 6.94
CA GLY A 525 -5.63 -9.50 6.17
C GLY A 525 -4.61 -8.40 5.85
N THR A 526 -3.77 -8.63 4.85
CA THR A 526 -2.61 -7.79 4.54
C THR A 526 -2.99 -6.49 3.81
N TYR A 527 -2.40 -5.38 4.27
CA TYR A 527 -2.40 -4.06 3.61
C TYR A 527 -0.96 -3.62 3.37
N THR A 528 -0.76 -2.80 2.34
CA THR A 528 0.50 -2.12 2.05
C THR A 528 0.40 -0.66 2.49
N ILE A 529 1.27 -0.23 3.39
CA ILE A 529 1.43 1.17 3.80
C ILE A 529 2.60 1.76 3.02
N THR A 530 2.36 2.85 2.32
CA THR A 530 3.35 3.58 1.54
C THR A 530 3.49 5.00 2.06
N VAL A 531 4.72 5.49 2.16
CA VAL A 531 5.05 6.89 2.44
C VAL A 531 5.92 7.44 1.32
N THR A 532 5.46 8.52 0.69
CA THR A 532 6.08 9.28 -0.39
C THR A 532 6.27 10.75 0.04
N HIS A 533 6.77 11.60 -0.86
CA HIS A 533 6.79 13.05 -0.69
C HIS A 533 6.53 13.72 -2.04
N LYS A 534 6.11 14.99 -2.03
CA LYS A 534 5.99 15.78 -3.27
C LYS A 534 7.32 16.47 -3.62
N GLY A 535 7.56 16.71 -4.91
CA GLY A 535 8.71 17.47 -5.41
C GLY A 535 10.09 16.94 -4.94
N SER A 536 10.92 17.84 -4.40
CA SER A 536 12.17 17.50 -3.72
C SER A 536 12.13 18.03 -2.30
N LEU A 537 12.48 17.18 -1.33
CA LEU A 537 12.54 17.59 0.09
C LEU A 537 13.60 18.67 0.28
N THR A 538 13.20 19.78 0.90
CA THR A 538 14.09 20.87 1.28
C THR A 538 15.17 20.33 2.22
N GLY A 539 16.43 20.59 1.89
CA GLY A 539 17.59 20.00 2.59
C GLY A 539 17.85 18.52 2.30
N GLY A 540 17.23 17.95 1.26
CA GLY A 540 17.51 16.60 0.74
C GLY A 540 16.82 15.45 1.48
N SER A 541 16.33 15.66 2.70
CA SER A 541 15.58 14.67 3.47
C SER A 541 14.69 15.30 4.54
N GLN A 542 13.71 14.51 5.00
CA GLN A 542 12.84 14.81 6.12
C GLN A 542 12.81 13.63 7.10
N ASN A 543 12.92 13.94 8.39
CA ASN A 543 12.71 12.98 9.47
C ASN A 543 11.21 12.90 9.80
N TYR A 544 10.66 11.71 9.86
CA TYR A 544 9.24 11.48 10.17
C TYR A 544 9.06 10.27 11.10
N SER A 545 7.85 10.10 11.61
CA SER A 545 7.48 9.04 12.55
C SER A 545 6.26 8.30 12.00
N LEU A 546 6.35 6.99 11.79
CA LEU A 546 5.25 6.13 11.34
C LEU A 546 4.63 5.40 12.53
N ILE A 547 3.32 5.52 12.70
CA ILE A 547 2.56 4.87 13.78
C ILE A 547 1.44 4.04 13.15
N VAL A 548 1.28 2.78 13.58
CA VAL A 548 0.29 1.85 13.03
C VAL A 548 -0.37 1.04 14.15
N THR A 549 -1.69 0.90 14.13
CA THR A 549 -2.48 0.11 15.08
C THR A 549 -3.60 -0.68 14.37
N GLY A 550 -4.20 -1.67 15.05
CA GLY A 550 -5.16 -2.60 14.44
C GLY A 550 -4.47 -3.72 13.62
N ILE A 551 -3.26 -4.09 14.04
CA ILE A 551 -2.38 -5.04 13.35
C ILE A 551 -1.98 -6.22 14.24
N THR A 552 -1.56 -7.31 13.63
CA THR A 552 -0.97 -8.46 14.31
C THR A 552 0.56 -8.37 14.35
N GLY A 553 1.14 -8.79 15.47
CA GLY A 553 2.55 -8.51 15.80
C GLY A 553 3.61 -9.43 15.25
N THR A 554 3.19 -10.51 14.58
CA THR A 554 4.06 -11.24 13.67
C THR A 554 3.54 -10.92 12.28
N PRO A 555 4.34 -10.32 11.36
CA PRO A 555 4.02 -10.42 9.94
C PRO A 555 3.81 -11.90 9.65
N VAL A 556 2.68 -12.28 9.05
CA VAL A 556 2.37 -13.70 8.90
C VAL A 556 3.27 -14.25 7.79
N VAL A 557 4.46 -14.71 8.18
CA VAL A 557 5.50 -15.23 7.29
C VAL A 557 4.95 -16.50 6.65
N CYS A 558 4.27 -16.29 5.53
CA CYS A 558 3.84 -17.33 4.63
C CYS A 558 5.09 -18.00 4.05
N ASN A 559 5.54 -19.04 4.72
CA ASN A 559 6.51 -19.98 4.21
C ASN A 559 5.74 -21.09 3.49
N ALA A 560 6.06 -21.33 2.23
CA ALA A 560 5.29 -22.20 1.36
C ALA A 560 5.55 -23.70 1.65
N THR A 561 5.10 -24.16 2.82
CA THR A 561 5.16 -25.56 3.24
C THR A 561 4.04 -26.38 2.62
N VAL A 562 4.28 -27.68 2.40
CA VAL A 562 3.29 -28.59 1.82
C VAL A 562 2.13 -28.79 2.81
N PRO A 563 0.87 -28.53 2.44
CA PRO A 563 -0.27 -28.71 3.34
C PRO A 563 -0.39 -30.16 3.85
N THR A 564 -0.66 -30.29 5.14
CA THR A 564 -0.85 -31.56 5.86
C THR A 564 -2.34 -31.80 6.17
N GLY A 565 -2.68 -32.98 6.69
CA GLY A 565 -4.06 -33.31 7.08
C GLY A 565 -5.06 -33.38 5.91
N VAL A 566 -4.58 -33.49 4.67
CA VAL A 566 -5.40 -33.50 3.46
C VAL A 566 -6.33 -34.73 3.48
N SER A 567 -7.64 -34.48 3.47
CA SER A 567 -8.67 -35.48 3.73
C SER A 567 -9.96 -35.16 2.95
N THR A 568 -10.80 -36.18 2.74
CA THR A 568 -12.05 -36.05 1.95
C THR A 568 -13.27 -36.45 2.79
N SER A 569 -14.34 -35.65 2.72
CA SER A 569 -15.62 -35.88 3.39
C SER A 569 -16.79 -35.54 2.47
N GLY A 570 -18.03 -35.88 2.86
CA GLY A 570 -19.23 -35.54 2.09
C GLY A 570 -19.28 -36.10 0.68
N VAL A 571 -18.68 -37.28 0.46
CA VAL A 571 -18.60 -37.92 -0.87
C VAL A 571 -19.98 -38.43 -1.28
N SER A 572 -20.41 -38.05 -2.48
CA SER A 572 -21.67 -38.45 -3.10
C SER A 572 -21.43 -39.05 -4.50
N ALA A 573 -22.49 -39.25 -5.28
CA ALA A 573 -22.37 -39.68 -6.68
C ALA A 573 -21.78 -38.60 -7.61
N THR A 574 -21.82 -37.32 -7.22
CA THR A 574 -21.47 -36.19 -8.09
C THR A 574 -20.56 -35.13 -7.46
N GLY A 575 -20.11 -35.35 -6.22
CA GLY A 575 -19.28 -34.39 -5.48
C GLY A 575 -18.55 -34.98 -4.27
N ALA A 576 -17.67 -34.17 -3.69
CA ALA A 576 -16.92 -34.46 -2.47
C ALA A 576 -16.32 -33.16 -1.91
N THR A 577 -15.97 -33.11 -0.62
CA THR A 577 -15.30 -31.97 0.01
C THR A 577 -13.88 -32.35 0.42
N VAL A 578 -12.88 -31.63 -0.11
CA VAL A 578 -11.47 -31.75 0.30
C VAL A 578 -11.20 -30.77 1.44
N ASN A 579 -10.52 -31.20 2.50
CA ASN A 579 -10.19 -30.42 3.69
C ASN A 579 -8.70 -30.62 4.05
N TRP A 580 -8.05 -29.61 4.63
CA TRP A 580 -6.63 -29.69 5.00
C TRP A 580 -6.28 -28.82 6.22
N THR A 581 -5.11 -29.05 6.82
CA THR A 581 -4.58 -28.22 7.91
C THR A 581 -4.03 -26.89 7.36
N ALA A 582 -4.30 -25.79 8.05
CA ALA A 582 -3.86 -24.46 7.64
C ALA A 582 -2.33 -24.32 7.63
N VAL A 583 -1.79 -23.76 6.55
CA VAL A 583 -0.46 -23.15 6.50
C VAL A 583 -0.63 -21.65 6.80
N SER A 584 0.15 -21.12 7.75
CA SER A 584 -0.05 -19.75 8.24
C SER A 584 0.17 -18.70 7.13
N GLY A 585 -0.79 -17.81 6.94
CA GLY A 585 -0.76 -16.74 5.92
C GLY A 585 -0.96 -17.20 4.48
N ALA A 586 -1.17 -18.50 4.23
CA ALA A 586 -1.25 -19.04 2.88
C ALA A 586 -2.64 -18.99 2.26
N THR A 587 -2.67 -18.72 0.96
CA THR A 587 -3.75 -19.20 0.07
C THR A 587 -3.34 -20.53 -0.56
N TYR A 588 -4.24 -21.20 -1.28
CA TYR A 588 -4.03 -22.56 -1.76
C TYR A 588 -4.40 -22.71 -3.24
N ASP A 589 -3.73 -23.62 -3.94
CA ASP A 589 -4.32 -24.27 -5.12
C ASP A 589 -4.74 -25.69 -4.72
N VAL A 590 -6.02 -26.00 -4.88
CA VAL A 590 -6.55 -27.37 -4.81
C VAL A 590 -6.64 -27.90 -6.22
N ARG A 591 -6.16 -29.12 -6.46
CA ARG A 591 -6.34 -29.82 -7.74
C ARG A 591 -6.89 -31.22 -7.58
N TYR A 592 -7.69 -31.67 -8.54
CA TYR A 592 -8.27 -33.01 -8.57
C TYR A 592 -8.35 -33.58 -9.98
N ARG A 593 -8.38 -34.91 -10.11
CA ARG A 593 -8.58 -35.63 -11.36
C ARG A 593 -9.08 -37.06 -11.12
N GLN A 594 -9.61 -37.71 -12.14
CA GLN A 594 -9.89 -39.15 -12.09
C GLN A 594 -8.57 -39.93 -12.06
N VAL A 595 -8.48 -40.96 -11.21
CA VAL A 595 -7.26 -41.78 -11.07
C VAL A 595 -6.90 -42.41 -12.43
N GLY A 596 -5.61 -42.36 -12.78
CA GLY A 596 -5.09 -42.83 -14.07
C GLY A 596 -5.08 -41.79 -15.19
N THR A 597 -5.80 -40.67 -15.06
CA THR A 597 -5.73 -39.58 -16.05
C THR A 597 -4.49 -38.69 -15.85
N SER A 598 -4.07 -37.96 -16.89
CA SER A 598 -2.91 -37.05 -16.83
C SER A 598 -3.29 -35.64 -16.36
N SER A 599 -4.35 -35.06 -16.94
CA SER A 599 -4.84 -33.70 -16.69
C SER A 599 -5.36 -33.48 -15.27
N TRP A 600 -5.18 -32.27 -14.74
CA TRP A 600 -5.64 -31.88 -13.39
C TRP A 600 -6.55 -30.65 -13.46
N THR A 601 -7.79 -30.77 -12.98
CA THR A 601 -8.65 -29.61 -12.71
C THR A 601 -8.15 -28.90 -11.47
N THR A 602 -7.85 -27.61 -11.56
CA THR A 602 -7.21 -26.82 -10.47
C THR A 602 -8.08 -25.61 -10.11
N SER A 603 -8.11 -25.23 -8.83
CA SER A 603 -8.86 -24.09 -8.31
C SER A 603 -8.08 -23.39 -7.20
N ALA A 604 -8.01 -22.06 -7.24
CA ALA A 604 -7.47 -21.25 -6.16
C ALA A 604 -8.50 -21.14 -5.00
N VAL A 605 -8.04 -21.20 -3.76
CA VAL A 605 -8.89 -21.21 -2.55
C VAL A 605 -8.20 -20.42 -1.42
N SER A 606 -8.97 -19.64 -0.65
CA SER A 606 -8.48 -18.86 0.50
C SER A 606 -8.70 -19.53 1.87
N GLY A 607 -9.70 -20.41 2.00
CA GLY A 607 -9.95 -21.22 3.19
C GLY A 607 -9.22 -22.57 3.16
N THR A 608 -9.46 -23.39 4.19
CA THR A 608 -8.89 -24.75 4.38
C THR A 608 -9.77 -25.90 3.86
N THR A 609 -10.78 -25.58 3.06
CA THR A 609 -11.76 -26.55 2.53
C THR A 609 -12.22 -26.16 1.14
N LYS A 610 -12.57 -27.16 0.31
CA LYS A 610 -13.07 -26.98 -1.06
C LYS A 610 -14.06 -28.09 -1.42
N ALA A 611 -15.31 -27.71 -1.64
CA ALA A 611 -16.30 -28.56 -2.29
C ALA A 611 -15.99 -28.72 -3.79
N LEU A 612 -16.07 -29.97 -4.26
CA LEU A 612 -15.98 -30.44 -5.64
C LEU A 612 -17.35 -30.90 -6.11
N SER A 613 -17.69 -30.62 -7.35
CA SER A 613 -18.97 -30.97 -7.99
C SER A 613 -18.75 -31.33 -9.47
N GLY A 614 -19.78 -31.93 -10.09
CA GLY A 614 -19.69 -32.39 -11.48
C GLY A 614 -18.81 -33.63 -11.66
N LEU A 615 -18.64 -34.43 -10.60
CA LEU A 615 -17.91 -35.69 -10.65
C LEU A 615 -18.78 -36.81 -11.26
N SER A 616 -18.15 -37.79 -11.89
CA SER A 616 -18.80 -39.03 -12.34
C SER A 616 -19.06 -39.94 -11.16
N ALA A 617 -20.17 -40.69 -11.18
CA ALA A 617 -20.53 -41.68 -10.15
C ALA A 617 -19.63 -42.93 -10.20
N SER A 618 -19.57 -43.69 -9.10
CA SER A 618 -18.78 -44.94 -8.97
C SER A 618 -17.30 -44.83 -9.40
N THR A 619 -16.74 -43.63 -9.41
CA THR A 619 -15.46 -43.30 -10.06
C THR A 619 -14.43 -42.88 -9.02
N GLN A 620 -13.21 -43.41 -9.14
CA GLN A 620 -12.12 -43.04 -8.24
C GLN A 620 -11.42 -41.76 -8.69
N TYR A 621 -11.33 -40.80 -7.79
CA TYR A 621 -10.65 -39.52 -7.95
C TYR A 621 -9.47 -39.41 -6.98
N GLU A 622 -8.45 -38.66 -7.39
CA GLU A 622 -7.39 -38.18 -6.52
C GLU A 622 -7.43 -36.65 -6.42
N ALA A 623 -7.12 -36.12 -5.24
CA ALA A 623 -7.01 -34.69 -4.97
C ALA A 623 -5.71 -34.34 -4.23
N GLN A 624 -5.19 -33.15 -4.49
CA GLN A 624 -3.96 -32.62 -3.89
C GLN A 624 -4.11 -31.12 -3.60
N VAL A 625 -3.37 -30.62 -2.61
CA VAL A 625 -3.36 -29.20 -2.22
C VAL A 625 -1.92 -28.69 -2.13
N ARG A 626 -1.65 -27.45 -2.57
CA ARG A 626 -0.41 -26.72 -2.26
C ARG A 626 -0.71 -25.38 -1.61
N SER A 627 0.21 -24.88 -0.79
CA SER A 627 0.18 -23.51 -0.27
C SER A 627 0.82 -22.53 -1.27
N LYS A 628 0.42 -21.26 -1.17
CA LYS A 628 0.87 -20.15 -2.01
C LYS A 628 1.15 -18.93 -1.14
N CYS A 629 2.32 -18.36 -1.34
CA CYS A 629 2.89 -17.29 -0.55
C CYS A 629 3.62 -16.27 -1.44
N SER A 630 3.91 -15.09 -0.91
CA SER A 630 4.88 -14.15 -1.51
C SER A 630 6.29 -14.74 -1.62
N SER A 631 6.62 -15.72 -0.76
CA SER A 631 7.87 -16.50 -0.81
C SER A 631 7.91 -17.58 -1.90
N GLY A 632 6.78 -17.86 -2.58
CA GLY A 632 6.66 -18.91 -3.59
C GLY A 632 5.45 -19.82 -3.37
N ASN A 633 5.39 -20.95 -4.10
CA ASN A 633 4.37 -21.98 -3.93
C ASN A 633 5.01 -23.26 -3.37
N SER A 634 4.30 -24.01 -2.54
CA SER A 634 4.78 -25.32 -2.10
C SER A 634 4.70 -26.35 -3.23
N ASN A 635 5.37 -27.48 -3.04
CA ASN A 635 4.98 -28.71 -3.72
C ASN A 635 3.53 -29.05 -3.34
N TYR A 636 2.84 -29.76 -4.23
CA TYR A 636 1.54 -30.36 -3.90
C TYR A 636 1.69 -31.44 -2.83
N SER A 637 0.65 -31.62 -2.02
CA SER A 637 0.52 -32.73 -1.07
C SER A 637 0.61 -34.09 -1.77
N ALA A 638 0.78 -35.14 -0.97
CA ALA A 638 0.40 -36.48 -1.41
C ALA A 638 -1.08 -36.48 -1.85
N SER A 639 -1.43 -37.37 -2.78
CA SER A 639 -2.81 -37.56 -3.23
C SER A 639 -3.67 -38.15 -2.11
N VAL A 640 -4.80 -37.51 -1.82
CA VAL A 640 -5.91 -38.17 -1.14
C VAL A 640 -6.83 -38.78 -2.19
N ASN A 641 -7.14 -40.06 -2.06
CA ASN A 641 -7.99 -40.79 -3.00
C ASN A 641 -9.38 -41.00 -2.41
N PHE A 642 -10.42 -40.84 -3.23
CA PHE A 642 -11.80 -41.10 -2.86
C PHE A 642 -12.57 -41.68 -4.05
N THR A 643 -13.62 -42.46 -3.78
CA THR A 643 -14.49 -43.02 -4.82
C THR A 643 -15.89 -42.44 -4.63
N THR A 644 -16.44 -41.80 -5.67
CA THR A 644 -17.83 -41.33 -5.65
C THR A 644 -18.79 -42.51 -5.49
N THR A 645 -19.95 -42.28 -4.86
CA THR A 645 -20.95 -43.35 -4.70
C THR A 645 -21.58 -43.70 -6.04
N ALA A 646 -22.27 -44.84 -6.11
CA ALA A 646 -23.21 -45.08 -7.20
C ALA A 646 -24.35 -44.05 -7.14
N VAL A 647 -24.99 -43.80 -8.29
CA VAL A 647 -26.32 -43.17 -8.32
C VAL A 647 -27.32 -44.15 -7.68
N GLN A 648 -28.28 -43.63 -6.92
CA GLN A 648 -29.44 -44.41 -6.47
C GLN A 648 -30.66 -43.92 -7.24
N ILE A 649 -31.29 -44.82 -7.98
CA ILE A 649 -32.44 -44.54 -8.83
C ILE A 649 -33.64 -45.32 -8.26
N ASN A 650 -34.74 -44.61 -7.97
CA ASN A 650 -35.89 -45.14 -7.25
C ASN A 650 -37.11 -45.25 -8.16
N TYR A 651 -37.34 -46.44 -8.70
CA TYR A 651 -38.48 -46.71 -9.59
C TYR A 651 -39.80 -46.86 -8.83
N CYS A 652 -40.90 -46.50 -9.50
CA CYS A 652 -42.25 -46.74 -9.00
C CYS A 652 -42.54 -48.23 -8.79
N ALA A 653 -43.39 -48.55 -7.81
CA ALA A 653 -43.87 -49.91 -7.57
C ALA A 653 -44.83 -50.36 -8.68
N SER A 654 -44.67 -51.59 -9.16
CA SER A 654 -45.55 -52.22 -10.14
C SER A 654 -45.59 -53.73 -9.88
N SER A 655 -46.77 -54.35 -9.93
CA SER A 655 -46.95 -55.81 -9.76
C SER A 655 -48.31 -56.28 -10.27
N GLY A 656 -48.36 -57.46 -10.86
CA GLY A 656 -49.60 -58.23 -10.99
C GLY A 656 -50.08 -58.83 -9.66
N ASN A 657 -50.96 -59.81 -9.77
CA ASN A 657 -51.41 -60.71 -8.71
C ASN A 657 -51.25 -62.18 -9.13
N THR A 658 -51.41 -63.10 -8.18
CA THR A 658 -51.23 -64.56 -8.39
C THR A 658 -52.56 -65.32 -8.49
N SER A 659 -53.66 -64.66 -8.85
CA SER A 659 -54.99 -65.29 -8.89
C SER A 659 -55.26 -66.14 -10.13
N TYR A 660 -54.48 -65.94 -11.20
CA TYR A 660 -54.58 -66.60 -12.51
C TYR A 660 -53.16 -66.79 -13.07
N ALA A 661 -52.98 -67.67 -14.05
CA ALA A 661 -51.66 -67.97 -14.65
C ALA A 661 -51.19 -66.95 -15.71
N THR A 662 -51.93 -65.86 -15.92
CA THR A 662 -51.62 -64.74 -16.83
C THR A 662 -50.25 -64.14 -16.51
N GLY A 663 -49.23 -64.32 -17.35
CA GLY A 663 -47.86 -63.99 -16.98
C GLY A 663 -46.85 -63.92 -18.12
N VAL A 664 -45.64 -63.49 -17.80
CA VAL A 664 -44.48 -63.48 -18.71
C VAL A 664 -43.79 -64.85 -18.63
N THR A 665 -43.43 -65.43 -19.78
CA THR A 665 -42.79 -66.76 -19.85
C THR A 665 -41.43 -66.76 -20.54
N ARG A 666 -41.06 -65.67 -21.22
CA ARG A 666 -39.69 -65.42 -21.69
C ARG A 666 -39.46 -63.96 -22.02
N VAL A 667 -38.27 -63.43 -21.72
CA VAL A 667 -37.75 -62.16 -22.26
C VAL A 667 -36.40 -62.40 -22.90
N VAL A 668 -36.27 -61.97 -24.16
CA VAL A 668 -35.02 -61.99 -24.93
C VAL A 668 -34.69 -60.57 -25.36
N PHE A 669 -33.55 -60.03 -24.89
CA PHE A 669 -33.08 -58.69 -25.23
C PHE A 669 -31.54 -58.61 -25.20
N GLY A 670 -30.91 -58.58 -26.37
CA GLY A 670 -29.45 -58.61 -26.47
C GLY A 670 -28.85 -59.90 -25.90
N SER A 671 -28.10 -59.81 -24.80
CA SER A 671 -27.60 -60.99 -24.07
C SER A 671 -28.50 -61.48 -22.92
N ILE A 672 -29.63 -60.82 -22.66
CA ILE A 672 -30.67 -61.37 -21.79
C ILE A 672 -31.46 -62.41 -22.60
N ASP A 673 -31.53 -63.63 -22.07
CA ASP A 673 -32.43 -64.69 -22.53
C ASP A 673 -32.96 -65.42 -21.28
N LYS A 674 -33.98 -64.84 -20.65
CA LYS A 674 -34.60 -65.34 -19.43
C LYS A 674 -35.93 -65.98 -19.80
N ALA A 675 -35.99 -67.31 -19.81
CA ALA A 675 -37.25 -68.04 -19.76
C ALA A 675 -37.73 -68.12 -18.30
N ASP A 676 -39.05 -68.06 -18.08
CA ASP A 676 -39.63 -68.54 -16.82
C ASP A 676 -40.49 -69.80 -17.04
N GLY A 677 -40.86 -70.46 -15.95
CA GLY A 677 -41.72 -71.63 -15.96
C GLY A 677 -43.17 -71.25 -16.29
N PRO A 678 -44.01 -72.22 -16.69
CA PRO A 678 -45.43 -71.99 -16.97
C PRO A 678 -46.28 -71.76 -15.70
N ALA A 679 -45.69 -71.28 -14.60
CA ALA A 679 -46.28 -71.29 -13.27
C ALA A 679 -45.91 -70.02 -12.47
N LYS A 680 -46.51 -68.89 -12.84
CA LYS A 680 -46.44 -67.61 -12.12
C LYS A 680 -46.72 -67.82 -10.63
N ASN A 681 -45.70 -67.58 -9.80
CA ASN A 681 -45.75 -67.79 -8.36
C ASN A 681 -45.75 -66.49 -7.52
N VAL A 682 -45.44 -65.36 -8.16
CA VAL A 682 -45.50 -63.99 -7.60
C VAL A 682 -46.14 -63.04 -8.62
N GLY A 683 -46.40 -61.79 -8.24
CA GLY A 683 -46.91 -60.76 -9.17
C GLY A 683 -45.82 -59.85 -9.77
N TYR A 684 -44.59 -59.91 -9.23
CA TYR A 684 -43.46 -59.10 -9.65
C TYR A 684 -42.16 -59.87 -9.41
N GLU A 685 -41.31 -59.94 -10.42
CA GLU A 685 -39.97 -60.52 -10.33
C GLU A 685 -38.88 -59.49 -10.59
N ASN A 686 -37.74 -59.68 -9.91
CA ASN A 686 -36.59 -58.77 -9.99
C ASN A 686 -35.37 -59.49 -10.55
N PHE A 687 -35.16 -59.34 -11.86
CA PHE A 687 -34.04 -59.87 -12.62
C PHE A 687 -32.98 -58.79 -12.94
N THR A 688 -32.87 -57.71 -12.15
CA THR A 688 -31.83 -56.67 -12.37
C THR A 688 -30.40 -57.18 -12.12
N ASN A 689 -30.23 -58.42 -11.66
CA ASN A 689 -28.94 -59.14 -11.66
C ASN A 689 -28.57 -59.70 -13.04
N LEU A 690 -29.55 -59.94 -13.93
CA LEU A 690 -29.34 -60.23 -15.34
C LEU A 690 -29.21 -58.91 -16.10
N SER A 691 -28.31 -58.87 -17.08
CA SER A 691 -28.13 -57.67 -17.88
C SER A 691 -27.68 -57.92 -19.31
N THR A 692 -27.94 -56.92 -20.16
CA THR A 692 -27.39 -56.81 -21.51
C THR A 692 -26.57 -55.53 -21.64
N THR A 693 -25.68 -55.47 -22.62
CA THR A 693 -24.91 -54.27 -22.98
C THR A 693 -25.36 -53.77 -24.34
N VAL A 694 -25.64 -52.47 -24.44
CA VAL A 694 -26.07 -51.81 -25.69
C VAL A 694 -25.29 -50.52 -25.90
N SER A 695 -25.03 -50.16 -27.15
CA SER A 695 -24.33 -48.91 -27.51
C SER A 695 -25.32 -47.84 -27.95
N GLN A 696 -25.04 -46.58 -27.63
CA GLN A 696 -25.76 -45.43 -28.19
C GLN A 696 -25.86 -45.53 -29.73
N SER A 697 -27.02 -45.17 -30.29
CA SER A 697 -27.32 -45.25 -31.73
C SER A 697 -27.29 -46.65 -32.35
N SER A 698 -27.27 -47.73 -31.55
CA SER A 698 -27.51 -49.09 -32.05
C SER A 698 -29.01 -49.44 -32.06
N SER A 699 -29.35 -50.64 -32.54
CA SER A 699 -30.69 -51.20 -32.41
C SER A 699 -30.60 -52.68 -32.05
N VAL A 700 -31.48 -53.13 -31.13
CA VAL A 700 -31.49 -54.48 -30.57
C VAL A 700 -32.92 -55.01 -30.59
N ASN A 701 -33.10 -56.28 -30.95
CA ASN A 701 -34.41 -56.92 -30.94
C ASN A 701 -34.81 -57.34 -29.53
N LEU A 702 -36.03 -56.97 -29.14
CA LEU A 702 -36.75 -57.44 -27.95
C LEU A 702 -37.84 -58.43 -28.39
N THR A 703 -37.85 -59.63 -27.80
CA THR A 703 -38.90 -60.63 -27.97
C THR A 703 -39.40 -61.07 -26.60
N VAL A 704 -40.72 -61.11 -26.40
CA VAL A 704 -41.35 -61.52 -25.14
C VAL A 704 -42.37 -62.62 -25.41
N SER A 705 -42.41 -63.65 -24.58
CA SER A 705 -43.47 -64.66 -24.55
C SER A 705 -44.36 -64.51 -23.33
N VAL A 706 -45.64 -64.87 -23.45
CA VAL A 706 -46.63 -64.81 -22.36
C VAL A 706 -47.49 -66.08 -22.26
N ASN A 707 -48.04 -66.32 -21.08
CA ASN A 707 -49.13 -67.26 -20.81
C ASN A 707 -50.45 -66.49 -20.68
N THR A 708 -51.52 -66.99 -21.30
CA THR A 708 -52.85 -66.37 -21.32
C THR A 708 -53.91 -67.09 -20.48
N ASP A 709 -53.50 -68.07 -19.67
CA ASP A 709 -54.38 -68.88 -18.78
C ASP A 709 -55.64 -69.44 -19.47
N GLY A 710 -55.48 -69.90 -20.72
CA GLY A 710 -56.58 -70.30 -21.60
C GLY A 710 -56.94 -69.23 -22.63
N ASN A 711 -58.20 -69.22 -23.09
CA ASN A 711 -58.65 -68.40 -24.22
C ASN A 711 -58.98 -66.94 -23.82
N TYR A 712 -58.02 -66.27 -23.21
CA TYR A 712 -58.10 -64.86 -22.81
C TYR A 712 -57.07 -64.02 -23.57
N ARG A 713 -57.35 -62.73 -23.74
CA ARG A 713 -56.45 -61.77 -24.40
C ARG A 713 -55.47 -61.21 -23.37
N VAL A 714 -54.18 -61.22 -23.69
CA VAL A 714 -53.13 -60.60 -22.87
C VAL A 714 -52.36 -59.57 -23.69
N ASP A 715 -52.28 -58.35 -23.18
CA ASP A 715 -51.44 -57.26 -23.69
C ASP A 715 -50.09 -57.27 -22.99
N ALA A 716 -49.00 -56.94 -23.69
CA ALA A 716 -47.71 -56.70 -23.05
C ALA A 716 -47.01 -55.43 -23.56
N ILE A 717 -46.32 -54.76 -22.64
CA ILE A 717 -45.53 -53.55 -22.90
C ILE A 717 -44.21 -53.67 -22.15
N ALA A 718 -43.13 -53.17 -22.76
CA ALA A 718 -41.87 -52.92 -22.09
C ALA A 718 -41.58 -51.43 -21.99
N TRP A 719 -40.81 -51.03 -20.97
CA TRP A 719 -40.27 -49.69 -20.79
C TRP A 719 -38.77 -49.76 -20.58
N ILE A 720 -38.01 -48.79 -21.08
CA ILE A 720 -36.58 -48.64 -20.79
C ILE A 720 -36.29 -47.17 -20.46
N ASP A 721 -35.83 -46.94 -19.23
CA ASP A 721 -35.40 -45.64 -18.71
C ASP A 721 -34.07 -45.24 -19.38
N TRP A 722 -34.11 -44.52 -20.50
CA TRP A 722 -32.90 -44.14 -21.23
C TRP A 722 -32.23 -42.90 -20.63
N ASN A 723 -32.96 -42.09 -19.87
CA ASN A 723 -32.42 -40.86 -19.29
C ASN A 723 -31.73 -41.09 -17.91
N GLN A 724 -32.00 -42.23 -17.25
CA GLN A 724 -31.62 -42.63 -15.90
C GLN A 724 -32.07 -41.64 -14.80
N ASP A 725 -33.36 -41.29 -14.74
CA ASP A 725 -33.97 -40.47 -13.67
C ASP A 725 -34.80 -41.27 -12.66
N GLY A 726 -35.37 -42.41 -13.08
CA GLY A 726 -36.13 -43.32 -12.24
C GLY A 726 -37.64 -43.40 -12.51
N ASP A 727 -38.17 -42.71 -13.52
CA ASP A 727 -39.49 -43.05 -14.06
C ASP A 727 -39.43 -43.74 -15.44
N PHE A 728 -40.50 -43.67 -16.23
CA PHE A 728 -40.70 -44.35 -17.52
C PHE A 728 -41.71 -43.59 -18.40
N ALA A 729 -41.98 -42.32 -18.10
CA ALA A 729 -42.99 -41.50 -18.77
C ALA A 729 -42.44 -40.76 -19.99
N ASP A 730 -41.13 -40.84 -20.23
CA ASP A 730 -40.43 -40.00 -21.19
C ASP A 730 -40.61 -40.49 -22.65
N SER A 731 -40.46 -39.55 -23.59
CA SER A 731 -40.81 -39.82 -24.99
C SER A 731 -39.80 -40.72 -25.69
N GLY A 732 -40.23 -41.94 -26.04
CA GLY A 732 -39.40 -42.97 -26.66
C GLY A 732 -39.02 -44.14 -25.75
N GLU A 733 -39.41 -44.10 -24.47
CA GLU A 733 -39.09 -45.14 -23.49
C GLU A 733 -40.09 -46.31 -23.48
N THR A 734 -41.30 -46.11 -24.00
CA THR A 734 -42.38 -47.11 -24.03
C THR A 734 -42.39 -47.92 -25.32
N TYR A 735 -42.42 -49.26 -25.19
CA TYR A 735 -42.43 -50.23 -26.29
C TYR A 735 -43.66 -51.16 -26.20
N ASP A 736 -44.72 -50.82 -26.92
CA ASP A 736 -45.87 -51.71 -27.13
C ASP A 736 -45.44 -52.97 -27.90
N LEU A 737 -45.70 -54.15 -27.31
CA LEU A 737 -45.38 -55.47 -27.86
C LEU A 737 -46.61 -56.17 -28.47
N GLY A 738 -47.79 -55.56 -28.39
CA GLY A 738 -49.05 -56.11 -28.87
C GLY A 738 -49.72 -57.08 -27.89
N ASN A 739 -50.59 -57.93 -28.42
CA ASN A 739 -51.37 -58.89 -27.66
C ASN A 739 -51.51 -60.25 -28.35
N ILE A 740 -51.81 -61.27 -27.54
CA ILE A 740 -52.04 -62.65 -27.97
C ILE A 740 -53.13 -63.30 -27.10
N SER A 741 -53.71 -64.40 -27.59
CA SER A 741 -54.74 -65.16 -26.88
C SER A 741 -54.55 -66.67 -27.07
N ASN A 742 -55.03 -67.47 -26.10
CA ASN A 742 -55.07 -68.93 -26.16
C ASN A 742 -53.70 -69.61 -26.34
N VAL A 743 -52.70 -69.17 -25.55
CA VAL A 743 -51.32 -69.68 -25.56
C VAL A 743 -50.76 -69.83 -24.14
N SER A 744 -49.97 -70.87 -23.90
CA SER A 744 -49.29 -71.10 -22.61
C SER A 744 -47.83 -70.61 -22.56
N ASN A 745 -47.23 -70.33 -23.73
CA ASN A 745 -45.91 -69.73 -23.91
C ASN A 745 -45.82 -69.16 -25.33
N GLY A 746 -46.70 -68.20 -25.64
CA GLY A 746 -46.81 -67.63 -26.98
C GLY A 746 -45.93 -66.40 -27.13
N ALA A 747 -45.03 -66.42 -28.11
CA ALA A 747 -44.19 -65.28 -28.44
C ALA A 747 -45.00 -64.16 -29.12
N LEU A 748 -44.84 -62.94 -28.61
CA LEU A 748 -45.35 -61.71 -29.22
C LEU A 748 -44.44 -61.23 -30.38
N PRO A 749 -44.93 -60.34 -31.26
CA PRO A 749 -44.13 -59.75 -32.32
C PRO A 749 -42.81 -59.13 -31.82
N THR A 750 -41.69 -59.55 -32.42
CA THR A 750 -40.36 -58.99 -32.10
C THR A 750 -40.29 -57.50 -32.39
N LYS A 751 -39.89 -56.71 -31.39
CA LYS A 751 -39.75 -55.26 -31.46
C LYS A 751 -38.29 -54.88 -31.67
N ALA A 752 -37.99 -54.13 -32.72
CA ALA A 752 -36.69 -53.48 -32.85
C ALA A 752 -36.64 -52.25 -31.91
N VAL A 753 -35.77 -52.30 -30.92
CA VAL A 753 -35.54 -51.23 -29.93
C VAL A 753 -34.29 -50.45 -30.34
N ALA A 754 -34.49 -49.22 -30.83
CA ALA A 754 -33.41 -48.29 -31.09
C ALA A 754 -32.91 -47.67 -29.78
N VAL A 755 -31.59 -47.65 -29.58
CA VAL A 755 -30.95 -47.01 -28.41
C VAL A 755 -30.75 -45.52 -28.72
N PRO A 756 -31.36 -44.58 -27.97
CA PRO A 756 -31.23 -43.16 -28.25
C PRO A 756 -29.77 -42.69 -28.25
N ALA A 757 -29.42 -41.78 -29.17
CA ALA A 757 -28.07 -41.19 -29.23
C ALA A 757 -27.72 -40.40 -27.95
N ASN A 758 -28.74 -39.88 -27.26
CA ASN A 758 -28.67 -39.16 -25.99
C ASN A 758 -28.89 -40.07 -24.75
N ALA A 759 -29.04 -41.40 -24.91
CA ALA A 759 -29.23 -42.30 -23.78
C ALA A 759 -28.06 -42.20 -22.79
N LYS A 760 -28.34 -42.09 -21.49
CA LYS A 760 -27.33 -41.87 -20.46
C LYS A 760 -26.49 -43.14 -20.30
N VAL A 761 -25.17 -43.00 -20.39
CA VAL A 761 -24.20 -44.10 -20.23
C VAL A 761 -24.25 -44.62 -18.79
N GLY A 762 -24.21 -45.94 -18.61
CA GLY A 762 -24.35 -46.61 -17.32
C GLY A 762 -25.44 -47.68 -17.30
N ALA A 763 -25.69 -48.24 -16.11
CA ALA A 763 -26.77 -49.20 -15.91
C ALA A 763 -28.11 -48.48 -15.73
N THR A 764 -29.13 -48.93 -16.44
CA THR A 764 -30.52 -48.49 -16.30
C THR A 764 -31.48 -49.68 -16.27
N ARG A 765 -32.78 -49.43 -16.07
CA ARG A 765 -33.81 -50.45 -15.96
C ARG A 765 -34.59 -50.65 -17.26
N MET A 766 -34.81 -51.91 -17.62
CA MET A 766 -35.90 -52.33 -18.48
C MET A 766 -36.99 -52.98 -17.62
N ARG A 767 -38.25 -52.55 -17.76
CA ARG A 767 -39.43 -53.16 -17.13
C ARG A 767 -40.27 -53.81 -18.21
N VAL A 768 -40.64 -55.08 -18.05
CA VAL A 768 -41.59 -55.80 -18.92
C VAL A 768 -42.84 -56.10 -18.11
N SER A 769 -44.02 -55.94 -18.70
CA SER A 769 -45.28 -56.34 -18.05
C SER A 769 -46.26 -56.95 -19.05
N ALA A 770 -47.00 -57.95 -18.60
CA ALA A 770 -48.09 -58.61 -19.34
C ALA A 770 -49.37 -58.59 -18.50
N ARG A 771 -50.53 -58.30 -19.11
CA ARG A 771 -51.80 -58.07 -18.40
C ARG A 771 -53.02 -58.59 -19.15
N TYR A 772 -53.98 -59.15 -18.43
CA TYR A 772 -55.28 -59.57 -18.97
C TYR A 772 -56.13 -58.39 -19.47
N ASN A 773 -56.52 -58.48 -20.74
CA ASN A 773 -57.53 -57.70 -21.46
C ASN A 773 -57.43 -56.16 -21.36
N ALA A 774 -56.26 -55.64 -21.01
CA ALA A 774 -55.95 -54.22 -21.00
C ALA A 774 -54.44 -54.03 -21.00
N ASN A 775 -53.95 -52.99 -21.65
CA ASN A 775 -52.54 -52.60 -21.59
C ASN A 775 -52.10 -52.41 -20.11
N PRO A 776 -50.94 -52.94 -19.69
CA PRO A 776 -50.34 -52.59 -18.41
C PRO A 776 -49.82 -51.14 -18.43
N THR A 777 -49.57 -50.57 -17.25
CA THR A 777 -48.79 -49.33 -17.13
C THR A 777 -47.52 -49.58 -16.30
N SER A 778 -46.51 -48.73 -16.46
CA SER A 778 -45.21 -48.87 -15.81
C SER A 778 -45.28 -48.88 -14.27
N CYS A 779 -46.34 -48.31 -13.69
CA CYS A 779 -46.52 -48.08 -12.24
C CYS A 779 -47.90 -48.55 -11.73
N GLN A 780 -48.27 -49.82 -11.93
CA GLN A 780 -49.56 -50.37 -11.49
C GLN A 780 -49.40 -51.60 -10.60
N THR A 781 -50.16 -51.70 -9.51
CA THR A 781 -50.20 -52.89 -8.65
C THR A 781 -51.54 -53.65 -8.71
N ASN A 782 -51.52 -54.92 -8.30
CA ASN A 782 -52.69 -55.79 -8.09
C ASN A 782 -53.63 -56.00 -9.31
N PHE A 783 -53.06 -56.15 -10.50
CA PHE A 783 -53.82 -56.52 -11.71
C PHE A 783 -53.62 -58.01 -12.07
N ASP A 784 -54.54 -58.60 -12.85
CA ASP A 784 -54.27 -59.93 -13.41
C ASP A 784 -53.22 -59.83 -14.53
N GLY A 785 -52.05 -60.42 -14.27
CA GLY A 785 -50.84 -60.24 -15.06
C GLY A 785 -49.58 -60.37 -14.21
N GLU A 786 -48.47 -59.82 -14.72
CA GLU A 786 -47.13 -59.94 -14.15
C GLU A 786 -46.22 -58.75 -14.56
N VAL A 787 -45.11 -58.57 -13.84
CA VAL A 787 -44.07 -57.56 -14.09
C VAL A 787 -42.70 -58.16 -13.83
N GLU A 788 -41.74 -57.96 -14.74
CA GLU A 788 -40.34 -58.34 -14.59
C GLU A 788 -39.42 -57.11 -14.79
N ASP A 789 -38.46 -56.88 -13.89
CA ASP A 789 -37.44 -55.82 -14.03
C ASP A 789 -36.05 -56.39 -14.35
N TYR A 790 -35.34 -55.79 -15.33
CA TYR A 790 -34.02 -56.19 -15.83
C TYR A 790 -33.05 -54.99 -15.90
N THR A 791 -31.75 -55.25 -16.02
CA THR A 791 -30.72 -54.20 -16.21
C THR A 791 -30.24 -54.09 -17.66
N VAL A 792 -30.17 -52.86 -18.18
CA VAL A 792 -29.58 -52.52 -19.48
C VAL A 792 -28.37 -51.63 -19.25
N ASN A 793 -27.18 -52.07 -19.67
CA ASN A 793 -25.94 -51.30 -19.58
C ASN A 793 -25.72 -50.52 -20.89
N VAL A 794 -26.00 -49.23 -20.85
CA VAL A 794 -25.73 -48.31 -21.97
C VAL A 794 -24.24 -47.97 -21.98
N GLN A 795 -23.58 -48.19 -23.12
CA GLN A 795 -22.23 -47.74 -23.41
C GLN A 795 -22.24 -46.62 -24.45
N GLY A 796 -21.27 -45.71 -24.34
CA GLY A 796 -21.06 -44.68 -25.35
C GLY A 796 -20.66 -45.29 -26.71
N ALA A 797 -20.79 -44.51 -27.78
CA ALA A 797 -20.20 -44.87 -29.06
C ALA A 797 -18.67 -45.11 -28.92
N VAL A 798 -18.11 -46.01 -29.72
CA VAL A 798 -16.68 -46.34 -29.66
C VAL A 798 -15.87 -45.09 -30.01
N ALA A 799 -15.10 -44.59 -29.04
CA ALA A 799 -14.34 -43.36 -29.19
C ALA A 799 -13.19 -43.53 -30.19
N ASP A 800 -13.00 -42.51 -31.04
CA ASP A 800 -11.79 -42.43 -31.87
C ASP A 800 -10.58 -42.04 -31.01
N THR A 801 -9.46 -42.71 -31.25
CA THR A 801 -8.24 -42.64 -30.43
C THR A 801 -6.97 -42.50 -31.27
N GLN A 802 -7.09 -42.49 -32.60
CA GLN A 802 -6.00 -42.16 -33.49
C GLN A 802 -5.95 -40.63 -33.66
N ALA A 803 -4.74 -40.07 -33.75
CA ALA A 803 -4.55 -38.63 -33.88
C ALA A 803 -4.30 -38.23 -35.35
N PRO A 804 -4.80 -37.05 -35.78
CA PRO A 804 -4.51 -36.50 -37.09
C PRO A 804 -3.00 -36.40 -37.38
N SER A 805 -2.64 -36.55 -38.66
CA SER A 805 -1.28 -36.30 -39.12
C SER A 805 -0.86 -34.84 -38.90
N ALA A 806 0.46 -34.58 -38.75
CA ALA A 806 0.96 -33.23 -38.54
C ALA A 806 0.70 -32.33 -39.78
N PRO A 807 0.19 -31.11 -39.61
CA PRO A 807 0.10 -30.15 -40.71
C PRO A 807 1.48 -29.91 -41.32
N SER A 808 1.57 -29.90 -42.64
CA SER A 808 2.84 -29.78 -43.37
C SER A 808 2.91 -28.51 -44.20
N SER A 809 4.10 -28.16 -44.69
CA SER A 809 4.33 -27.00 -45.55
C SER A 809 3.84 -25.67 -44.96
N LEU A 810 3.93 -25.48 -43.63
CA LEU A 810 3.56 -24.22 -42.99
C LEU A 810 4.49 -23.10 -43.48
N VAL A 811 3.91 -22.07 -44.09
CA VAL A 811 4.60 -20.89 -44.61
C VAL A 811 3.87 -19.60 -44.25
N ALA A 812 4.62 -18.51 -44.13
CA ALA A 812 4.07 -17.16 -43.99
C ALA A 812 4.04 -16.46 -45.36
N ALA A 813 2.94 -15.77 -45.64
CA ALA A 813 2.70 -14.97 -46.85
C ALA A 813 2.03 -13.64 -46.45
N SER A 814 1.81 -12.74 -47.43
CA SER A 814 1.11 -11.46 -47.21
C SER A 814 1.70 -10.64 -46.05
N ILE A 815 3.02 -10.65 -45.92
CA ILE A 815 3.74 -10.08 -44.76
C ILE A 815 3.64 -8.55 -44.81
N ALA A 816 3.03 -7.97 -43.78
CA ALA A 816 2.91 -6.52 -43.61
C ALA A 816 3.65 -6.07 -42.34
N GLN A 817 3.42 -4.83 -41.91
CA GLN A 817 3.98 -4.27 -40.67
C GLN A 817 3.36 -4.92 -39.42
N THR A 818 2.05 -5.12 -39.41
CA THR A 818 1.29 -5.58 -38.23
C THR A 818 0.46 -6.84 -38.45
N THR A 819 0.52 -7.42 -39.65
CA THR A 819 -0.25 -8.62 -40.07
C THR A 819 0.58 -9.53 -40.97
N LEU A 820 0.17 -10.81 -41.06
CA LEU A 820 0.60 -11.77 -42.09
C LEU A 820 -0.41 -12.91 -42.22
N THR A 821 -0.38 -13.65 -43.33
CA THR A 821 -1.20 -14.85 -43.54
C THR A 821 -0.32 -16.11 -43.41
N LEU A 822 -0.64 -16.98 -42.45
CA LEU A 822 -0.09 -18.34 -42.41
C LEU A 822 -0.91 -19.25 -43.35
N ASN A 823 -0.24 -20.14 -44.07
CA ASN A 823 -0.86 -21.15 -44.93
C ASN A 823 -0.15 -22.49 -44.73
N TRP A 824 -0.89 -23.60 -44.76
CA TRP A 824 -0.35 -24.97 -44.62
C TRP A 824 -1.11 -25.98 -45.48
N THR A 825 -0.54 -27.17 -45.63
CA THR A 825 -1.19 -28.35 -46.23
C THR A 825 -2.05 -29.05 -45.18
N ALA A 826 -3.25 -29.50 -45.60
CA ALA A 826 -4.21 -30.17 -44.72
C ALA A 826 -3.66 -31.45 -44.08
N SER A 827 -4.13 -31.74 -42.87
CA SER A 827 -3.91 -33.01 -42.19
C SER A 827 -4.93 -34.07 -42.61
N THR A 828 -4.60 -35.33 -42.35
CA THR A 828 -5.39 -36.52 -42.65
C THR A 828 -5.67 -37.31 -41.39
N ASP A 829 -6.83 -37.94 -41.33
CA ASP A 829 -7.34 -38.65 -40.15
C ASP A 829 -8.29 -39.78 -40.57
N ASN A 830 -8.58 -40.75 -39.69
CA ASN A 830 -9.45 -41.90 -39.94
C ASN A 830 -10.95 -41.63 -39.73
N VAL A 831 -11.34 -40.62 -38.94
CA VAL A 831 -12.74 -40.17 -38.83
C VAL A 831 -12.90 -38.75 -39.36
N GLY A 832 -11.97 -37.84 -39.06
CA GLY A 832 -11.88 -36.54 -39.73
C GLY A 832 -11.32 -35.40 -38.90
N VAL A 833 -10.48 -34.57 -39.53
CA VAL A 833 -9.93 -33.34 -38.94
C VAL A 833 -11.02 -32.26 -38.85
N THR A 834 -11.31 -31.79 -37.64
CA THR A 834 -12.32 -30.75 -37.38
C THR A 834 -11.73 -29.34 -37.31
N GLY A 835 -10.44 -29.23 -37.01
CA GLY A 835 -9.79 -27.93 -36.87
C GLY A 835 -8.27 -27.96 -36.80
N TYR A 836 -7.70 -26.75 -36.79
CA TYR A 836 -6.28 -26.51 -36.55
C TYR A 836 -6.10 -25.49 -35.44
N ASP A 837 -5.09 -25.69 -34.59
CA ASP A 837 -4.66 -24.77 -33.54
C ASP A 837 -3.34 -24.09 -33.97
N VAL A 838 -3.32 -22.76 -33.94
CA VAL A 838 -2.21 -21.94 -34.46
C VAL A 838 -1.42 -21.33 -33.29
N PHE A 839 -0.10 -21.47 -33.31
CA PHE A 839 0.81 -21.05 -32.24
C PHE A 839 1.84 -20.04 -32.74
N ARG A 840 2.15 -19.03 -31.91
CA ARG A 840 3.27 -18.08 -32.05
C ARG A 840 4.26 -18.35 -30.92
N GLY A 841 5.45 -18.85 -31.24
CA GLY A 841 6.31 -19.51 -30.27
C GLY A 841 5.58 -20.68 -29.60
N SER A 842 5.51 -20.67 -28.26
CA SER A 842 4.72 -21.65 -27.47
C SER A 842 3.27 -21.23 -27.21
N THR A 843 2.87 -19.99 -27.56
CA THR A 843 1.55 -19.44 -27.23
C THR A 843 0.55 -19.70 -28.36
N LYS A 844 -0.58 -20.36 -28.06
CA LYS A 844 -1.70 -20.47 -29.00
C LYS A 844 -2.29 -19.08 -29.24
N ILE A 845 -2.39 -18.66 -30.50
CA ILE A 845 -2.94 -17.35 -30.91
C ILE A 845 -4.34 -17.46 -31.54
N GLY A 846 -4.72 -18.64 -32.04
CA GLY A 846 -6.02 -18.84 -32.67
C GLY A 846 -6.31 -20.31 -32.99
N SER A 847 -7.46 -20.54 -33.60
CA SER A 847 -7.81 -21.82 -34.21
C SER A 847 -8.58 -21.58 -35.51
N THR A 848 -8.52 -22.53 -36.44
CA THR A 848 -9.44 -22.62 -37.59
C THR A 848 -10.27 -23.90 -37.48
N THR A 849 -11.33 -23.99 -38.28
CA THR A 849 -12.03 -25.24 -38.58
C THR A 849 -11.32 -25.93 -39.76
N THR A 850 -11.99 -26.22 -40.88
CA THR A 850 -11.39 -26.88 -42.05
C THR A 850 -10.43 -25.98 -42.85
N ALA A 851 -10.41 -24.67 -42.60
CA ALA A 851 -9.53 -23.74 -43.31
C ALA A 851 -8.05 -23.95 -42.96
N THR A 852 -7.21 -24.14 -43.97
CA THR A 852 -5.74 -24.34 -43.84
C THR A 852 -4.94 -23.05 -43.98
N SER A 853 -5.54 -21.91 -43.63
CA SER A 853 -4.90 -20.61 -43.58
C SER A 853 -5.43 -19.77 -42.42
N TYR A 854 -4.59 -18.88 -41.89
CA TYR A 854 -4.93 -18.03 -40.75
C TYR A 854 -4.25 -16.66 -40.85
N ASN A 855 -5.05 -15.59 -40.81
CA ASN A 855 -4.56 -14.22 -40.75
C ASN A 855 -4.15 -13.89 -39.32
N VAL A 856 -2.85 -13.72 -39.11
CA VAL A 856 -2.27 -13.20 -37.87
C VAL A 856 -2.33 -11.68 -37.92
N THR A 857 -2.84 -11.07 -36.86
CA THR A 857 -2.91 -9.61 -36.68
C THR A 857 -2.31 -9.21 -35.32
N GLY A 858 -2.14 -7.90 -35.07
CA GLY A 858 -1.55 -7.42 -33.81
C GLY A 858 -0.07 -7.82 -33.66
N LEU A 859 0.66 -7.84 -34.76
CA LEU A 859 2.13 -7.94 -34.77
C LEU A 859 2.77 -6.56 -34.68
N THR A 860 3.99 -6.51 -34.18
CA THR A 860 4.85 -5.33 -34.18
C THR A 860 5.65 -5.27 -35.48
N ALA A 861 5.90 -4.07 -36.03
CA ALA A 861 6.75 -3.88 -37.20
C ALA A 861 8.21 -4.32 -36.96
N ASN A 862 8.94 -4.66 -38.03
CA ASN A 862 10.35 -5.07 -38.02
C ASN A 862 10.71 -6.13 -36.94
N THR A 863 9.78 -7.04 -36.62
CA THR A 863 9.89 -7.98 -35.50
C THR A 863 9.85 -9.42 -36.00
N ALA A 864 10.81 -10.22 -35.55
CA ALA A 864 10.91 -11.64 -35.89
C ALA A 864 9.95 -12.49 -35.05
N TYR A 865 9.18 -13.35 -35.72
CA TYR A 865 8.23 -14.28 -35.13
C TYR A 865 8.45 -15.70 -35.67
N SER A 866 8.10 -16.70 -34.87
CA SER A 866 8.06 -18.11 -35.26
C SER A 866 6.67 -18.68 -35.01
N PHE A 867 6.17 -19.48 -35.93
CA PHE A 867 4.83 -20.07 -35.87
C PHE A 867 4.84 -21.57 -36.11
N THR A 868 3.93 -22.29 -35.45
CA THR A 868 3.63 -23.71 -35.71
C THR A 868 2.12 -23.94 -35.67
N VAL A 869 1.65 -25.02 -36.29
CA VAL A 869 0.23 -25.41 -36.33
C VAL A 869 0.09 -26.88 -35.93
N LYS A 870 -1.03 -27.22 -35.29
CA LYS A 870 -1.45 -28.61 -34.99
C LYS A 870 -2.87 -28.86 -35.49
N ALA A 871 -3.17 -30.07 -35.94
CA ALA A 871 -4.52 -30.51 -36.28
C ALA A 871 -5.21 -31.19 -35.09
N LYS A 872 -6.54 -31.23 -35.12
CA LYS A 872 -7.41 -31.96 -34.17
C LYS A 872 -8.65 -32.54 -34.85
N ASP A 873 -9.16 -33.64 -34.32
CA ASP A 873 -10.33 -34.37 -34.81
C ASP A 873 -11.62 -34.02 -34.02
N ALA A 874 -12.65 -34.88 -34.10
CA ALA A 874 -13.90 -34.74 -33.35
C ALA A 874 -13.88 -35.35 -31.94
N ALA A 875 -12.96 -36.28 -31.65
CA ALA A 875 -12.81 -36.93 -30.35
C ALA A 875 -11.87 -36.16 -29.40
N GLY A 876 -11.09 -35.23 -29.94
CA GLY A 876 -10.13 -34.39 -29.21
C GLY A 876 -8.68 -34.85 -29.31
N ASN A 877 -8.32 -35.80 -30.18
CA ASN A 877 -6.92 -36.15 -30.40
C ASN A 877 -6.21 -35.03 -31.19
N VAL A 878 -4.92 -34.83 -30.94
CA VAL A 878 -4.16 -33.66 -31.45
C VAL A 878 -2.84 -34.11 -32.06
N SER A 879 -2.51 -33.58 -33.23
CA SER A 879 -1.28 -33.91 -33.95
C SER A 879 0.00 -33.44 -33.24
N SER A 880 1.14 -33.99 -33.66
CA SER A 880 2.43 -33.31 -33.50
C SER A 880 2.46 -31.97 -34.26
N SER A 881 3.35 -31.07 -33.87
CA SER A 881 3.48 -29.75 -34.52
C SER A 881 3.95 -29.88 -35.96
N SER A 882 3.51 -28.94 -36.80
CA SER A 882 4.08 -28.65 -38.11
C SER A 882 5.57 -28.29 -38.06
N ASN A 883 6.18 -28.12 -39.24
CA ASN A 883 7.40 -27.33 -39.36
C ASN A 883 7.21 -25.92 -38.80
N THR A 884 8.28 -25.29 -38.32
CA THR A 884 8.28 -23.90 -37.88
C THR A 884 8.37 -22.97 -39.07
N ALA A 885 7.43 -22.02 -39.19
CA ALA A 885 7.55 -20.88 -40.10
C ALA A 885 8.15 -19.69 -39.34
N SER A 886 9.37 -19.28 -39.71
CA SER A 886 10.04 -18.10 -39.15
C SER A 886 9.94 -16.93 -40.13
N VAL A 887 9.57 -15.76 -39.63
CA VAL A 887 9.24 -14.59 -40.46
C VAL A 887 9.45 -13.29 -39.70
N THR A 888 9.96 -12.25 -40.36
CA THR A 888 10.05 -10.89 -39.82
C THR A 888 9.01 -10.01 -40.50
N THR A 889 8.23 -9.25 -39.73
CA THR A 889 7.29 -8.25 -40.26
C THR A 889 8.02 -7.11 -40.99
N LEU A 890 7.33 -6.42 -41.90
CA LEU A 890 7.90 -5.25 -42.56
C LEU A 890 8.17 -4.11 -41.55
N GLY A 891 9.16 -3.28 -41.83
CA GLY A 891 9.36 -2.02 -41.12
C GLY A 891 8.31 -0.98 -41.47
N THR A 892 8.09 -0.02 -40.57
CA THR A 892 7.25 1.15 -40.85
C THR A 892 7.94 2.03 -41.89
N VAL A 893 7.32 2.16 -43.07
CA VAL A 893 7.75 3.13 -44.09
C VAL A 893 6.95 4.41 -43.85
N VAL A 894 7.63 5.43 -43.35
CA VAL A 894 7.11 6.80 -43.19
C VAL A 894 7.52 7.60 -44.42
N SER A 895 6.60 8.36 -45.00
CA SER A 895 6.80 9.07 -46.28
C SER A 895 6.57 10.56 -46.12
N TYR A 896 7.65 11.34 -46.18
CA TYR A 896 7.63 12.79 -46.04
C TYR A 896 7.33 13.49 -47.38
N CYS A 897 6.81 14.72 -47.28
CA CYS A 897 6.56 15.59 -48.43
C CYS A 897 7.85 16.05 -49.13
N ASP A 898 7.76 16.32 -50.45
CA ASP A 898 8.85 16.92 -51.24
C ASP A 898 9.20 18.33 -50.73
N SER A 899 10.49 18.59 -50.51
CA SER A 899 11.01 19.92 -50.19
C SER A 899 12.45 20.07 -50.70
N LYS A 900 12.76 21.10 -51.49
CA LYS A 900 14.09 21.27 -52.10
C LYS A 900 14.38 22.66 -52.66
N GLY A 901 15.67 23.01 -52.67
CA GLY A 901 16.24 24.09 -53.47
C GLY A 901 16.13 23.84 -54.97
N THR A 902 16.11 24.91 -55.76
CA THR A 902 16.34 24.86 -57.21
C THR A 902 17.63 25.55 -57.63
N ARG A 903 18.29 26.30 -56.73
CA ARG A 903 19.62 26.86 -56.95
C ARG A 903 20.44 26.89 -55.65
N VAL A 904 21.51 26.08 -55.61
CA VAL A 904 22.52 26.03 -54.52
C VAL A 904 23.88 26.58 -54.98
N THR A 905 23.89 27.42 -56.03
CA THR A 905 25.14 27.89 -56.67
C THR A 905 25.73 29.15 -56.04
N TYR A 906 25.04 29.74 -55.06
CA TYR A 906 25.45 30.97 -54.36
C TYR A 906 25.49 30.75 -52.85
N GLU A 907 24.52 30.03 -52.31
CA GLU A 907 24.43 29.55 -50.92
C GLU A 907 24.05 28.06 -50.84
N TRP A 908 24.43 27.41 -49.73
CA TRP A 908 24.13 26.01 -49.41
C TRP A 908 24.22 25.80 -47.89
N ILE A 909 23.64 24.71 -47.36
CA ILE A 909 23.85 24.32 -45.95
C ILE A 909 25.24 23.67 -45.85
N ASP A 910 26.13 24.19 -45.00
CA ASP A 910 27.51 23.70 -44.89
C ASP A 910 27.84 22.97 -43.57
N TYR A 911 26.99 23.09 -42.56
CA TYR A 911 27.12 22.38 -41.30
C TYR A 911 25.77 22.13 -40.63
N VAL A 912 25.60 20.93 -40.06
CA VAL A 912 24.52 20.60 -39.12
C VAL A 912 25.08 19.74 -37.98
N SER A 913 24.69 20.03 -36.74
CA SER A 913 25.10 19.29 -35.55
C SER A 913 24.00 19.27 -34.50
N PHE A 914 23.56 18.08 -34.09
CA PHE A 914 22.47 17.89 -33.13
C PHE A 914 22.53 16.49 -32.49
N GLY A 915 22.17 16.35 -31.22
CA GLY A 915 22.06 15.03 -30.54
C GLY A 915 23.28 14.12 -30.69
N GLY A 916 24.49 14.69 -30.69
CA GLY A 916 25.75 13.96 -30.90
C GLY A 916 26.12 13.67 -32.37
N MET A 917 25.22 13.93 -33.33
CA MET A 917 25.51 13.86 -34.76
C MET A 917 26.28 15.11 -35.22
N THR A 918 27.10 14.96 -36.26
CA THR A 918 27.63 16.10 -37.05
C THR A 918 27.64 15.75 -38.53
N ASN A 919 27.37 16.75 -39.36
CA ASN A 919 27.50 16.70 -40.80
C ASN A 919 28.17 17.99 -41.29
N THR A 920 28.97 17.89 -42.35
CA THR A 920 29.61 19.04 -42.99
C THR A 920 29.48 18.83 -44.48
N THR A 921 28.90 19.81 -45.16
CA THR A 921 28.30 19.63 -46.47
C THR A 921 28.65 20.78 -47.42
N GLY A 922 28.24 20.60 -48.68
CA GLY A 922 28.46 21.55 -49.75
C GLY A 922 27.41 21.32 -50.82
N ALA A 923 26.97 22.40 -51.46
CA ALA A 923 25.96 22.47 -52.53
C ALA A 923 25.65 21.11 -53.22
N ASN A 924 24.67 20.38 -52.70
CA ASN A 924 24.39 18.98 -53.07
C ASN A 924 23.36 18.81 -54.20
N GLY A 925 22.82 19.90 -54.72
CA GLY A 925 21.73 19.91 -55.71
C GLY A 925 20.40 20.44 -55.18
N GLY A 926 20.32 20.81 -53.89
CA GLY A 926 19.15 21.46 -53.27
C GLY A 926 18.34 20.56 -52.34
N TYR A 927 18.64 19.26 -52.31
CA TYR A 927 18.12 18.32 -51.32
C TYR A 927 19.17 17.26 -50.96
N GLY A 928 19.47 17.12 -49.67
CA GLY A 928 20.39 16.13 -49.13
C GLY A 928 19.70 15.10 -48.24
N ASP A 929 19.60 13.86 -48.71
CA ASP A 929 19.27 12.72 -47.84
C ASP A 929 20.51 12.33 -47.03
N PHE A 930 20.53 12.72 -45.76
CA PHE A 930 21.51 12.33 -44.77
C PHE A 930 20.88 11.48 -43.67
N THR A 931 19.82 10.74 -43.98
CA THR A 931 19.05 9.93 -43.00
C THR A 931 19.84 8.74 -42.44
N SER A 932 20.97 8.40 -43.05
CA SER A 932 21.99 7.50 -42.49
C SER A 932 22.78 8.09 -41.30
N LYS A 933 22.71 9.41 -41.09
CA LYS A 933 23.23 10.10 -39.90
C LYS A 933 22.14 10.12 -38.83
N VAL A 934 22.48 9.71 -37.60
CA VAL A 934 21.54 9.55 -36.50
C VAL A 934 21.92 10.45 -35.32
N ALA A 935 21.07 11.41 -34.97
CA ALA A 935 21.08 12.05 -33.65
C ALA A 935 20.51 11.06 -32.64
N THR A 936 21.04 11.00 -31.42
CA THR A 936 20.41 10.29 -30.31
C THR A 936 20.10 11.27 -29.19
N VAL A 937 18.83 11.34 -28.80
CA VAL A 937 18.31 12.30 -27.83
C VAL A 937 17.33 11.61 -26.88
N THR A 938 17.07 12.22 -25.73
CA THR A 938 16.19 11.66 -24.69
C THR A 938 14.94 12.52 -24.53
N GLN A 939 13.78 11.90 -24.31
CA GLN A 939 12.56 12.61 -23.92
C GLN A 939 12.83 13.57 -22.74
N GLY A 940 12.37 14.82 -22.84
CA GLY A 940 12.59 15.86 -21.82
C GLY A 940 14.01 16.45 -21.76
N SER A 941 14.94 16.03 -22.63
CA SER A 941 16.31 16.61 -22.67
C SER A 941 16.40 17.82 -23.60
N THR A 942 17.15 18.84 -23.18
CA THR A 942 17.52 19.99 -24.03
C THR A 942 18.87 19.74 -24.69
N ASN A 943 18.91 19.83 -26.02
CA ASN A 943 20.09 19.56 -26.84
C ASN A 943 20.39 20.77 -27.73
N GLN A 944 21.65 21.14 -27.88
CA GLN A 944 22.03 22.25 -28.77
C GLN A 944 22.06 21.77 -30.23
N LEU A 945 21.27 22.45 -31.06
CA LEU A 945 21.33 22.42 -32.52
C LEU A 945 22.32 23.50 -32.98
N VAL A 946 23.15 23.16 -33.97
CA VAL A 946 24.05 24.10 -34.64
C VAL A 946 23.88 23.94 -36.15
N VAL A 947 23.71 25.05 -36.87
CA VAL A 947 23.66 25.10 -38.34
C VAL A 947 24.55 26.22 -38.89
N SER A 948 24.99 26.14 -40.15
CA SER A 948 25.56 27.29 -40.87
C SER A 948 25.31 27.22 -42.39
N ALA A 949 25.50 28.38 -43.04
CA ALA A 949 25.38 28.57 -44.47
C ALA A 949 26.78 28.75 -45.09
N GLY A 950 27.10 27.94 -46.10
CA GLY A 950 28.21 28.18 -46.99
C GLY A 950 27.81 29.12 -48.11
N PHE A 951 28.75 29.96 -48.57
CA PHE A 951 28.50 30.92 -49.66
C PHE A 951 29.63 30.91 -50.69
N ARG A 952 29.30 31.15 -51.95
CA ARG A 952 30.26 31.18 -53.06
C ARG A 952 31.16 32.42 -53.08
N SER A 953 30.75 33.54 -52.49
CA SER A 953 31.49 34.81 -52.53
C SER A 953 31.19 35.73 -51.35
N THR A 954 29.92 36.09 -51.18
CA THR A 954 29.44 37.01 -50.13
C THR A 954 28.30 36.34 -49.37
N ALA A 955 28.21 36.58 -48.06
CA ALA A 955 27.08 36.10 -47.27
C ALA A 955 25.79 36.85 -47.64
N TYR A 956 24.74 36.08 -47.91
CA TYR A 956 23.37 36.56 -48.11
C TYR A 956 22.55 36.38 -46.82
N ASN A 957 21.25 36.71 -46.87
CA ASN A 957 20.35 36.72 -45.72
C ASN A 957 19.48 35.47 -45.71
N GLU A 958 20.02 34.39 -45.15
CA GLU A 958 19.44 33.06 -45.22
C GLU A 958 18.55 32.77 -44.02
N TYR A 959 17.30 32.40 -44.30
CA TYR A 959 16.34 31.97 -43.28
C TYR A 959 16.42 30.46 -43.11
N PHE A 960 16.81 30.04 -41.91
CA PHE A 960 16.75 28.66 -41.46
C PHE A 960 15.42 28.39 -40.75
N VAL A 961 14.79 27.27 -41.08
CA VAL A 961 13.71 26.66 -40.30
C VAL A 961 13.99 25.18 -40.17
N ILE A 962 13.82 24.63 -38.97
CA ILE A 962 14.09 23.22 -38.67
C ILE A 962 12.84 22.60 -38.05
N TRP A 963 12.49 21.41 -38.52
CA TRP A 963 11.41 20.59 -37.99
C TRP A 963 11.93 19.25 -37.48
N ILE A 964 11.25 18.70 -36.47
CA ILE A 964 11.40 17.30 -36.03
C ILE A 964 9.99 16.70 -35.93
N ASP A 965 9.77 15.64 -36.68
CA ASP A 965 8.57 14.79 -36.61
C ASP A 965 8.60 14.04 -35.25
N TYR A 966 7.90 14.56 -34.25
CA TYR A 966 7.87 14.01 -32.89
C TYR A 966 6.77 12.96 -32.71
N ASN A 967 5.72 13.00 -33.55
CA ASN A 967 4.61 12.05 -33.51
C ASN A 967 4.87 10.78 -34.37
N GLY A 968 5.88 10.83 -35.25
CA GLY A 968 6.34 9.80 -36.18
C GLY A 968 5.33 9.39 -37.24
N ASP A 969 4.52 10.29 -37.80
CA ASP A 969 3.46 9.99 -38.78
C ASP A 969 3.86 10.24 -40.25
N GLY A 970 4.76 11.19 -40.50
CA GLY A 970 5.27 11.52 -41.84
C GLY A 970 5.03 12.95 -42.33
N ASP A 971 4.43 13.85 -41.56
CA ASP A 971 4.52 15.28 -41.86
C ASP A 971 5.36 16.09 -40.84
N PHE A 972 5.11 17.39 -40.74
CA PHE A 972 5.87 18.38 -39.95
C PHE A 972 4.99 19.59 -39.59
N THR A 973 3.67 19.46 -39.70
CA THR A 973 2.69 20.55 -39.56
C THR A 973 2.09 20.62 -38.15
N ASP A 974 2.42 19.65 -37.30
CA ASP A 974 1.88 19.49 -35.96
C ASP A 974 2.45 20.51 -34.96
N SER A 975 1.68 20.80 -33.91
CA SER A 975 2.01 21.86 -32.96
C SER A 975 3.25 21.52 -32.11
N GLY A 976 4.36 22.19 -32.40
CA GLY A 976 5.64 22.02 -31.70
C GLY A 976 6.71 21.28 -32.51
N GLU A 977 6.39 20.81 -33.72
CA GLU A 977 7.36 20.11 -34.58
C GLU A 977 8.30 21.07 -35.30
N GLN A 978 7.90 22.32 -35.56
CA GLN A 978 8.83 23.38 -35.96
C GLN A 978 9.67 23.83 -34.75
N VAL A 979 10.81 23.17 -34.55
CA VAL A 979 11.61 23.31 -33.31
C VAL A 979 12.35 24.64 -33.18
N THR A 980 12.76 25.28 -34.28
CA THR A 980 13.34 26.64 -34.27
C THR A 980 13.32 27.28 -35.66
N SER A 981 13.43 28.61 -35.71
CA SER A 981 13.64 29.37 -36.93
C SER A 981 14.39 30.69 -36.68
N GLY A 982 14.98 31.25 -37.74
CA GLY A 982 15.66 32.55 -37.71
C GLY A 982 16.58 32.74 -38.91
N ASN A 983 17.28 33.87 -39.01
CA ASN A 983 18.11 34.19 -40.16
C ASN A 983 19.61 34.36 -39.86
N SER A 984 20.44 34.10 -40.87
CA SER A 984 21.87 34.40 -40.86
C SER A 984 22.27 35.28 -42.04
N THR A 985 22.95 36.39 -41.74
CA THR A 985 23.65 37.27 -42.69
C THR A 985 25.15 36.96 -42.77
N SER A 986 25.55 35.74 -42.39
CA SER A 986 26.96 35.33 -42.22
C SER A 986 27.15 33.81 -42.35
N SER A 987 28.34 33.39 -42.80
CA SER A 987 28.79 31.99 -42.77
C SER A 987 29.26 31.55 -41.37
N GLY A 988 28.61 32.05 -40.33
CA GLY A 988 28.92 31.75 -38.94
C GLY A 988 27.90 30.79 -38.35
N ASN A 989 28.36 29.85 -37.52
CA ASN A 989 27.52 28.92 -36.79
C ASN A 989 26.39 29.65 -36.04
N ARG A 990 25.16 29.20 -36.25
CA ARG A 990 23.95 29.62 -35.55
C ARG A 990 23.52 28.50 -34.61
N THR A 991 23.31 28.84 -33.34
CA THR A 991 22.99 27.88 -32.28
C THR A 991 21.58 28.12 -31.74
N ALA A 992 20.82 27.04 -31.57
CA ALA A 992 19.53 27.03 -30.88
C ALA A 992 19.48 25.87 -29.87
N ASN A 993 18.79 26.06 -28.74
CA ASN A 993 18.59 25.00 -27.75
C ASN A 993 17.22 24.37 -27.97
N ILE A 994 17.18 23.07 -28.31
CA ILE A 994 15.96 22.34 -28.63
C ILE A 994 15.64 21.37 -27.50
N THR A 995 14.46 21.51 -26.89
CA THR A 995 13.97 20.59 -25.86
C THR A 995 13.08 19.53 -26.51
N ILE A 996 13.41 18.25 -26.29
CA ILE A 996 12.60 17.13 -26.79
C ILE A 996 11.34 16.99 -25.91
N PRO A 997 10.12 16.97 -26.49
CA PRO A 997 8.89 16.78 -25.71
C PRO A 997 8.90 15.49 -24.89
N GLY A 998 8.34 15.54 -23.67
CA GLY A 998 8.25 14.37 -22.78
C GLY A 998 7.37 13.24 -23.32
N ASN A 999 6.47 13.56 -24.26
CA ASN A 999 5.55 12.66 -24.95
C ASN A 999 6.03 12.24 -26.36
N ALA A 1000 7.19 12.72 -26.83
CA ALA A 1000 7.69 12.40 -28.18
C ALA A 1000 7.88 10.88 -28.37
N LYS A 1001 7.55 10.38 -29.56
CA LYS A 1001 7.52 8.96 -29.89
C LYS A 1001 8.91 8.32 -29.83
N LEU A 1002 9.00 7.17 -29.19
CA LEU A 1002 10.26 6.43 -29.04
C LEU A 1002 10.65 5.71 -30.33
N GLY A 1003 11.95 5.72 -30.64
CA GLY A 1003 12.53 5.11 -31.84
C GLY A 1003 13.06 6.14 -32.83
N GLN A 1004 13.16 5.76 -34.11
CA GLN A 1004 13.69 6.61 -35.17
C GLN A 1004 12.57 7.41 -35.86
N THR A 1005 12.85 8.70 -36.07
CA THR A 1005 12.01 9.67 -36.78
C THR A 1005 12.87 10.65 -37.60
N ARG A 1006 12.27 11.64 -38.27
CA ARG A 1006 12.95 12.58 -39.17
C ARG A 1006 13.14 13.97 -38.53
N MET A 1007 14.30 14.57 -38.80
CA MET A 1007 14.54 16.00 -38.68
C MET A 1007 14.79 16.56 -40.07
N ARG A 1008 14.17 17.70 -40.40
CA ARG A 1008 14.35 18.43 -41.66
C ARG A 1008 14.94 19.80 -41.38
N VAL A 1009 16.07 20.12 -42.00
CA VAL A 1009 16.71 21.44 -41.95
C VAL A 1009 16.48 22.11 -43.31
N SER A 1010 15.86 23.27 -43.35
CA SER A 1010 15.63 24.03 -44.60
C SER A 1010 16.21 25.43 -44.48
N MET A 1011 16.89 25.89 -45.53
CA MET A 1011 17.56 27.19 -45.62
C MET A 1011 17.15 27.88 -46.93
N LYS A 1012 16.71 29.14 -46.86
CA LYS A 1012 16.18 29.87 -48.03
C LYS A 1012 16.53 31.36 -48.00
N TYR A 1013 16.84 31.90 -49.18
CA TYR A 1013 17.17 33.32 -49.36
C TYR A 1013 15.99 34.25 -49.04
N ASN A 1014 16.23 35.25 -48.19
CA ASN A 1014 15.35 36.40 -47.93
C ASN A 1014 13.91 36.12 -47.44
N SER A 1015 13.52 34.86 -47.23
CA SER A 1015 12.19 34.47 -46.76
C SER A 1015 12.25 33.11 -46.07
N ALA A 1016 11.41 32.88 -45.06
CA ALA A 1016 11.34 31.58 -44.41
C ALA A 1016 10.81 30.50 -45.41
N PRO A 1017 11.44 29.31 -45.46
CA PRO A 1017 10.89 28.17 -46.17
C PRO A 1017 9.76 27.51 -45.36
N THR A 1018 8.91 26.74 -46.05
CA THR A 1018 7.97 25.81 -45.42
C THR A 1018 8.50 24.36 -45.47
N SER A 1019 7.95 23.47 -44.65
CA SER A 1019 8.43 22.08 -44.53
C SER A 1019 8.26 21.24 -45.80
N CYS A 1020 7.28 21.58 -46.64
CA CYS A 1020 6.87 20.85 -47.85
C CYS A 1020 7.01 21.69 -49.13
N GLU A 1021 8.12 22.40 -49.29
CA GLU A 1021 8.32 23.35 -50.38
C GLU A 1021 9.24 22.80 -51.48
N ALA A 1022 8.64 22.11 -52.45
CA ALA A 1022 9.35 21.44 -53.56
C ALA A 1022 10.11 22.39 -54.52
N ASN A 1023 10.13 23.71 -54.25
CA ASN A 1023 10.95 24.72 -54.91
C ASN A 1023 11.10 25.97 -54.02
N ILE A 1024 12.04 25.95 -53.07
CA ILE A 1024 12.37 27.14 -52.24
C ILE A 1024 13.14 28.23 -53.02
N GLY A 1025 13.57 27.97 -54.26
CA GLY A 1025 14.39 28.89 -55.06
C GLY A 1025 15.88 28.77 -54.71
N ASP A 1026 16.48 29.90 -54.33
CA ASP A 1026 17.83 29.98 -53.75
C ASP A 1026 17.80 29.44 -52.31
N GLY A 1027 18.54 28.36 -52.06
CA GLY A 1027 18.48 27.63 -50.78
C GLY A 1027 18.64 26.12 -50.91
N GLU A 1028 18.57 25.42 -49.78
CA GLU A 1028 18.77 23.97 -49.66
C GLU A 1028 17.92 23.34 -48.54
N VAL A 1029 17.64 22.03 -48.66
CA VAL A 1029 17.02 21.21 -47.62
C VAL A 1029 17.90 19.99 -47.30
N GLU A 1030 18.09 19.66 -46.03
CA GLU A 1030 18.78 18.45 -45.57
C GLU A 1030 17.92 17.64 -44.58
N ASP A 1031 17.77 16.34 -44.84
CA ASP A 1031 16.96 15.42 -44.03
C ASP A 1031 17.84 14.43 -43.24
N TYR A 1032 17.52 14.28 -41.95
CA TYR A 1032 18.32 13.57 -40.95
C TYR A 1032 17.47 12.61 -40.10
N THR A 1033 18.08 11.58 -39.50
CA THR A 1033 17.37 10.71 -38.56
C THR A 1033 17.62 11.13 -37.11
N VAL A 1034 16.54 11.19 -36.32
CA VAL A 1034 16.58 11.39 -34.87
C VAL A 1034 16.10 10.11 -34.19
N ASN A 1035 16.92 9.56 -33.29
CA ASN A 1035 16.60 8.40 -32.48
C ASN A 1035 16.26 8.86 -31.05
N ILE A 1036 14.96 8.87 -30.72
CA ILE A 1036 14.42 9.31 -29.44
C ILE A 1036 14.40 8.11 -28.48
N THR A 1037 15.18 8.22 -27.41
CA THR A 1037 15.26 7.21 -26.34
C THR A 1037 14.45 7.60 -25.11
N ALA A 1038 13.97 6.59 -24.38
CA ALA A 1038 13.18 6.78 -23.17
C ALA A 1038 14.02 7.40 -22.05
N SER A 1039 13.41 8.30 -21.28
CA SER A 1039 14.06 8.89 -20.11
C SER A 1039 14.29 7.85 -19.01
N SER A 1040 15.53 7.74 -18.52
CA SER A 1040 15.89 6.84 -17.43
C SER A 1040 15.41 7.42 -16.09
N ALA A 1041 14.15 7.11 -15.74
CA ALA A 1041 13.48 7.46 -14.50
C ALA A 1041 13.27 8.97 -14.25
N SER A 1042 12.30 9.57 -14.95
CA SER A 1042 11.60 10.76 -14.46
C SER A 1042 10.12 10.73 -14.83
N LEU A 1043 9.25 10.73 -13.81
CA LEU A 1043 7.81 10.94 -13.86
C LEU A 1043 7.55 12.21 -13.02
N THR A 1044 6.82 13.24 -13.45
CA THR A 1044 6.05 13.46 -14.69
C THR A 1044 6.20 14.92 -15.17
N THR A 1045 5.81 15.19 -16.42
CA THR A 1045 5.39 16.53 -16.89
C THR A 1045 4.04 16.37 -17.58
N PHE A 1046 2.96 16.91 -17.03
CA PHE A 1046 2.45 18.27 -17.24
C PHE A 1046 1.88 18.49 -18.65
N SER A 1047 0.60 18.86 -18.72
CA SER A 1047 -0.09 19.28 -19.94
C SER A 1047 0.40 20.65 -20.42
N ASP A 1048 0.37 20.84 -21.74
CA ASP A 1048 0.44 22.12 -22.46
C ASP A 1048 1.34 23.22 -21.87
N VAL A 1049 2.64 23.10 -22.16
CA VAL A 1049 3.53 24.26 -22.29
C VAL A 1049 4.14 24.22 -23.69
N THR A 1050 3.81 25.21 -24.51
CA THR A 1050 4.32 25.32 -25.89
C THR A 1050 5.78 25.78 -25.88
N VAL A 1051 6.73 24.84 -25.92
CA VAL A 1051 8.17 25.13 -25.90
C VAL A 1051 8.70 25.34 -27.32
N THR A 1052 8.68 26.58 -27.79
CA THR A 1052 9.47 27.01 -28.96
C THR A 1052 10.96 27.06 -28.59
N GLY A 1053 11.85 26.53 -29.43
CA GLY A 1053 13.29 26.70 -29.26
C GLY A 1053 13.71 28.17 -29.41
N GLU A 1054 14.75 28.57 -28.66
CA GLU A 1054 15.27 29.94 -28.68
C GLU A 1054 15.69 30.39 -30.10
N PRO A 1055 15.50 31.68 -30.47
CA PRO A 1055 15.97 32.21 -31.74
C PRO A 1055 17.50 32.13 -31.88
N PHE A 1056 17.99 31.95 -33.11
CA PHE A 1056 19.42 31.83 -33.41
C PHE A 1056 20.25 33.03 -32.95
N SER A 1057 20.96 32.89 -31.83
CA SER A 1057 21.77 33.94 -31.23
C SER A 1057 23.24 33.89 -31.65
N ASN A 1058 23.85 35.06 -31.87
CA ASN A 1058 25.27 35.20 -32.17
C ASN A 1058 26.08 35.33 -30.87
N GLN A 1059 26.39 34.22 -30.19
CA GLN A 1059 27.26 34.20 -29.02
C GLN A 1059 28.38 33.16 -29.12
N ASN A 1060 29.62 33.59 -28.87
CA ASN A 1060 30.81 32.75 -28.97
C ASN A 1060 31.13 32.08 -27.63
N VAL A 1061 31.08 30.74 -27.58
CA VAL A 1061 31.74 29.96 -26.51
C VAL A 1061 32.63 28.88 -27.13
N LEU A 1062 33.91 28.90 -26.77
CA LEU A 1062 34.91 27.90 -27.15
C LEU A 1062 35.06 26.90 -26.01
N ASP A 1063 34.18 25.91 -25.92
CA ASP A 1063 34.25 24.94 -24.83
C ASP A 1063 35.46 24.00 -24.92
N LEU A 1064 36.02 23.71 -23.75
CA LEU A 1064 37.20 22.86 -23.57
C LEU A 1064 36.76 21.46 -23.10
N MET A 1065 36.89 20.47 -23.98
CA MET A 1065 36.58 19.07 -23.68
C MET A 1065 37.86 18.27 -23.42
N ALA A 1066 37.80 17.35 -22.47
CA ALA A 1066 38.89 16.45 -22.09
C ALA A 1066 38.39 15.00 -22.00
N TYR A 1067 39.02 14.08 -22.74
CA TYR A 1067 38.64 12.66 -22.76
C TYR A 1067 39.85 11.74 -23.06
N PRO A 1068 39.87 10.45 -22.63
CA PRO A 1068 38.90 9.81 -21.75
C PRO A 1068 38.87 10.49 -20.37
N ASN A 1069 37.70 10.50 -19.73
CA ASN A 1069 37.48 11.13 -18.44
C ASN A 1069 36.46 10.30 -17.66
N PRO A 1070 36.86 9.49 -16.67
CA PRO A 1070 38.20 9.44 -16.07
C PRO A 1070 39.32 8.93 -16.99
N ALA A 1071 40.49 9.53 -16.86
CA ALA A 1071 41.74 9.20 -17.56
C ALA A 1071 42.63 8.25 -16.77
N THR A 1072 43.44 7.45 -17.46
CA THR A 1072 44.51 6.63 -16.86
C THR A 1072 45.88 7.23 -17.15
N ASN A 1073 46.34 7.18 -18.41
CA ASN A 1073 47.71 7.60 -18.77
C ASN A 1073 47.75 8.93 -19.54
N PHE A 1074 46.69 9.28 -20.27
CA PHE A 1074 46.61 10.52 -21.06
C PHE A 1074 45.19 11.09 -21.10
N VAL A 1075 45.11 12.38 -21.43
CA VAL A 1075 43.89 13.13 -21.75
C VAL A 1075 44.06 13.76 -23.13
N GLN A 1076 43.17 13.45 -24.07
CA GLN A 1076 43.02 14.19 -25.32
C GLN A 1076 42.13 15.42 -25.09
N VAL A 1077 42.54 16.56 -25.66
CA VAL A 1077 41.97 17.88 -25.38
C VAL A 1077 41.41 18.51 -26.67
N LYS A 1078 40.10 18.78 -26.69
CA LYS A 1078 39.38 19.42 -27.80
C LYS A 1078 38.87 20.80 -27.40
N PHE A 1079 38.98 21.73 -28.33
CA PHE A 1079 38.57 23.14 -28.29
C PHE A 1079 38.78 23.68 -29.71
N ALA A 1080 37.99 24.66 -30.17
CA ALA A 1080 38.00 25.09 -31.57
C ALA A 1080 39.01 26.22 -31.91
N SER A 1081 39.85 26.66 -30.97
CA SER A 1081 40.96 27.57 -31.28
C SER A 1081 42.01 26.92 -32.19
N LYS A 1082 42.53 27.72 -33.14
CA LYS A 1082 43.54 27.35 -34.15
C LYS A 1082 44.95 27.85 -33.80
N ALA A 1083 45.17 28.39 -32.60
CA ALA A 1083 46.48 28.90 -32.18
C ALA A 1083 47.53 27.78 -32.09
N GLU A 1084 48.76 28.06 -32.54
CA GLU A 1084 49.86 27.08 -32.56
C GLU A 1084 50.70 27.09 -31.27
N ASN A 1085 50.84 28.25 -30.62
CA ASN A 1085 51.64 28.45 -29.41
C ASN A 1085 50.76 28.51 -28.16
N MET A 1086 50.16 27.38 -27.79
CA MET A 1086 49.23 27.28 -26.65
C MET A 1086 49.89 26.72 -25.40
N THR A 1087 49.48 27.21 -24.22
CA THR A 1087 49.96 26.71 -22.92
C THR A 1087 48.86 25.95 -22.17
N TYR A 1088 49.26 25.08 -21.24
CA TYR A 1088 48.35 24.42 -20.31
C TYR A 1088 48.91 24.40 -18.88
N ARG A 1089 48.02 24.29 -17.90
CA ARG A 1089 48.32 23.88 -16.53
C ARG A 1089 47.24 22.97 -15.97
N ILE A 1090 47.64 22.01 -15.15
CA ILE A 1090 46.77 21.12 -14.39
C ILE A 1090 46.90 21.50 -12.92
N VAL A 1091 45.77 21.71 -12.25
CA VAL A 1091 45.68 22.22 -10.88
C VAL A 1091 44.92 21.20 -10.02
N ASN A 1092 45.40 20.93 -8.81
CA ASN A 1092 44.70 20.04 -7.87
C ASN A 1092 43.56 20.77 -7.13
N THR A 1093 42.80 20.04 -6.32
CA THR A 1093 41.64 20.56 -5.56
C THR A 1093 41.99 21.64 -4.53
N ILE A 1094 43.26 21.81 -4.14
CA ILE A 1094 43.73 22.87 -3.25
C ILE A 1094 44.42 24.03 -4.00
N GLY A 1095 44.17 24.17 -5.31
CA GLY A 1095 44.66 25.29 -6.12
C GLY A 1095 46.14 25.23 -6.50
N SER A 1096 46.87 24.17 -6.17
CA SER A 1096 48.28 24.01 -6.51
C SER A 1096 48.46 23.47 -7.93
N VAL A 1097 49.33 24.09 -8.73
CA VAL A 1097 49.69 23.61 -10.07
C VAL A 1097 50.56 22.37 -9.96
N VAL A 1098 50.09 21.24 -10.49
CA VAL A 1098 50.80 19.94 -10.45
C VAL A 1098 51.50 19.57 -11.76
N LYS A 1099 51.11 20.21 -12.88
CA LYS A 1099 51.78 20.07 -14.18
C LYS A 1099 51.49 21.29 -15.04
N SER A 1100 52.42 21.72 -15.88
CA SER A 1100 52.19 22.79 -16.88
C SER A 1100 53.19 22.69 -18.04
N GLY A 1101 52.91 23.40 -19.13
CA GLY A 1101 53.83 23.48 -20.27
C GLY A 1101 53.18 24.01 -21.56
N GLN A 1102 53.90 23.86 -22.66
CA GLN A 1102 53.41 24.15 -24.02
C GLN A 1102 52.65 22.92 -24.58
N MET A 1103 51.51 23.15 -25.22
CA MET A 1103 50.64 22.16 -25.86
C MET A 1103 51.22 21.69 -27.21
N LYS A 1104 52.34 20.96 -27.18
CA LYS A 1104 52.96 20.39 -28.40
C LYS A 1104 52.12 19.31 -29.09
N SER A 1105 51.05 18.86 -28.45
CA SER A 1105 50.09 17.88 -28.96
C SER A 1105 48.74 18.10 -28.25
N ARG A 1106 47.64 17.69 -28.89
CA ARG A 1106 46.33 17.64 -28.24
C ARG A 1106 46.18 16.47 -27.25
N ASN A 1107 47.17 15.59 -27.14
CA ASN A 1107 47.24 14.56 -26.08
C ASN A 1107 48.20 15.01 -24.97
N LEU A 1108 47.67 15.23 -23.77
CA LEU A 1108 48.42 15.49 -22.55
C LEU A 1108 48.62 14.20 -21.76
N ASP A 1109 49.88 13.84 -21.51
CA ASP A 1109 50.23 12.79 -20.54
C ASP A 1109 49.81 13.22 -19.12
N VAL A 1110 49.13 12.32 -18.40
CA VAL A 1110 48.73 12.47 -16.99
C VAL A 1110 49.13 11.28 -16.12
N SER A 1111 49.95 10.35 -16.64
CA SER A 1111 50.34 9.11 -15.96
C SER A 1111 50.96 9.35 -14.58
N ASN A 1112 51.86 10.34 -14.48
CA ASN A 1112 52.55 10.76 -13.25
C ASN A 1112 51.69 11.59 -12.27
N LEU A 1113 50.37 11.66 -12.45
CA LEU A 1113 49.45 12.25 -11.48
C LEU A 1113 48.82 11.15 -10.59
N ASN A 1114 48.73 11.42 -9.29
CA ASN A 1114 48.00 10.56 -8.35
C ASN A 1114 46.51 10.49 -8.71
N SER A 1115 45.83 9.40 -8.35
CA SER A 1115 44.39 9.25 -8.52
C SER A 1115 43.63 10.39 -7.81
N GLY A 1116 42.68 11.03 -8.48
CA GLY A 1116 41.99 12.21 -7.93
C GLY A 1116 41.33 13.12 -8.98
N ILE A 1117 40.79 14.24 -8.50
CA ILE A 1117 40.15 15.28 -9.33
C ILE A 1117 41.15 16.41 -9.57
N TYR A 1118 41.24 16.88 -10.82
CA TYR A 1118 42.05 18.02 -11.22
C TYR A 1118 41.27 18.97 -12.15
N MET A 1119 41.68 20.23 -12.17
CA MET A 1119 41.24 21.24 -13.13
C MET A 1119 42.32 21.37 -14.22
N LEU A 1120 41.99 21.06 -15.47
CA LEU A 1120 42.81 21.41 -16.62
C LEU A 1120 42.44 22.83 -17.07
N GLU A 1121 43.44 23.69 -17.20
CA GLU A 1121 43.34 25.03 -17.77
C GLU A 1121 44.26 25.12 -19.00
N VAL A 1122 43.74 25.65 -20.10
CA VAL A 1122 44.43 25.78 -21.39
C VAL A 1122 44.28 27.21 -21.88
N ASN A 1123 45.40 27.87 -22.18
CA ASN A 1123 45.43 29.26 -22.63
C ASN A 1123 46.03 29.34 -24.04
N ASP A 1124 45.31 29.96 -24.96
CA ASP A 1124 45.66 30.03 -26.39
C ASP A 1124 46.49 31.26 -26.80
N GLY A 1125 46.94 32.04 -25.82
CA GLY A 1125 47.64 33.31 -26.01
C GLY A 1125 46.72 34.53 -25.90
N GLN A 1126 45.39 34.35 -25.94
CA GLN A 1126 44.42 35.42 -25.75
C GLN A 1126 43.38 35.12 -24.65
N LYS A 1127 42.95 33.86 -24.51
CA LYS A 1127 41.91 33.44 -23.55
C LYS A 1127 42.32 32.17 -22.82
N SER A 1128 41.85 32.03 -21.57
CA SER A 1128 42.09 30.85 -20.72
C SER A 1128 40.79 30.06 -20.54
N LEU A 1129 40.77 28.82 -21.01
CA LEU A 1129 39.63 27.89 -20.99
C LEU A 1129 39.87 26.82 -19.92
N LYS A 1130 38.82 26.27 -19.30
CA LYS A 1130 38.92 25.34 -18.15
C LYS A 1130 38.00 24.14 -18.28
N THR A 1131 38.46 22.96 -17.86
CA THR A 1131 37.69 21.72 -17.87
C THR A 1131 38.14 20.75 -16.78
N LYS A 1132 37.23 19.94 -16.24
CA LYS A 1132 37.50 19.04 -15.10
C LYS A 1132 37.97 17.68 -15.62
N ILE A 1133 39.09 17.19 -15.09
CA ILE A 1133 39.59 15.83 -15.37
C ILE A 1133 39.64 14.99 -14.09
N VAL A 1134 39.33 13.71 -14.22
CA VAL A 1134 39.44 12.72 -13.14
C VAL A 1134 40.53 11.73 -13.52
N LYS A 1135 41.56 11.59 -12.67
CA LYS A 1135 42.62 10.59 -12.81
C LYS A 1135 42.24 9.34 -12.03
N LYS A 1136 42.21 8.19 -12.71
CA LYS A 1136 42.21 6.86 -12.09
C LYS A 1136 43.63 6.48 -11.69
#